data_AF-A0A2N2I8M5-F1
#
_entry.id   AF-A0A2N2I8M5-F1
#
_cell.length_a   1.000
_cell.length_b   1.000
_cell.length_c   1.000
_cell.angle_alpha   90.00
_cell.angle_beta   90.00
_cell.angle_gamma   90.00
#
_symmetry.space_group_name_H-M   'P 1'
#
loop_
_entity.id
_entity.type
_entity.pdbx_description
1 polymer ?
#
loop_
_entity_poly.entity_id
_entity_poly.type
_entity_poly.pdbx_seq_one_letter_code
_entity_poly.pdbx_strand_id
1 'polypeptide(L)'
;SQGGRSNVIKLVGLGLVATTALAAAAGIAIWARSGGDKEQALTDGTWTATVASVKVAGKDTEGGLQQCTVDGSACKPLTDGAKVEAGSLLRTDQRTRVHLELSDGTRIALDRATEMTLGERAGRMASLRSGAVVADVAHLETGPDAQFDLPHGKVEVLGTKFTLTATDGRSAVEVVRGAVRLSSAGGDSAIVRAGEEGTVAKGGSPAVLPSSTLGESLAWSERTDVEDGPDDALVRGLGELRARKPGSKGELDQAVRLTKHDVKVRISGQIARTEIDETFANDTGDVLEGIYRFPLPPDAQIERLALEVDGHLEEGAFVDKERAAAIWRGVIQAAAPKSPKPREEIIWVPGPWRDPALLEWQRGGRFELRIYPIPAKGSRRVILAYTQKVPRSGGVRKYTYPLSYDPSGSTRVEQFDMDVQVRGHDKSFGVRSRGYEFESGAAEDAKQLTMRARSFVPSGDITLEYAMAEDDREVTAWAYQPDGKSAPSSPDPTAKDEPVEVPAGEDAYVAIALRPALPRWSEGKFRDQVIVVDASRSMVGERFTRASRLAEGVVREMDRRDRFAVLACDTKCVPMDPSMRDPGGAAAQQVRAFLDGIEPDGGSDLVEAVRQARRYADKSEARELRVVYIGDGTPSVGPVRPPHIMQEVSRVLPPGSGALTAVAVGADADSHALSA
;
A
#
# COMPACT_ATOMS: atom_id res chain seq x y z
N SER A 1 -47.03 42.94 -51.97
CA SER A 1 -46.27 43.13 -53.22
C SER A 1 -45.22 42.04 -53.33
N GLN A 2 -45.03 41.58 -54.56
CA GLN A 2 -44.23 40.47 -55.12
C GLN A 2 -42.99 39.88 -54.41
N GLY A 3 -42.84 38.56 -54.62
CA GLY A 3 -41.59 37.75 -54.69
C GLY A 3 -41.75 36.40 -53.97
N GLY A 4 -42.07 35.24 -54.59
CA GLY A 4 -41.37 34.50 -55.65
C GLY A 4 -40.23 33.66 -55.02
N ARG A 5 -40.08 32.33 -55.10
CA ARG A 5 -40.38 31.32 -56.14
C ARG A 5 -40.19 29.88 -55.59
N SER A 6 -41.00 28.95 -56.10
CA SER A 6 -40.72 27.55 -56.54
C SER A 6 -39.93 26.55 -55.66
N ASN A 7 -40.24 25.25 -55.59
CA ASN A 7 -40.94 24.39 -56.55
C ASN A 7 -41.50 23.10 -55.93
N VAL A 8 -42.60 22.66 -56.52
CA VAL A 8 -43.28 21.37 -56.43
C VAL A 8 -42.51 20.30 -57.22
N ILE A 9 -42.57 19.02 -56.85
CA ILE A 9 -42.72 17.88 -57.79
C ILE A 9 -43.42 16.72 -57.05
N LYS A 10 -44.55 16.30 -57.61
CA LYS A 10 -45.22 15.00 -57.41
C LYS A 10 -44.59 13.97 -58.36
N LEU A 11 -44.55 12.68 -58.00
CA LEU A 11 -45.24 11.58 -58.71
C LEU A 11 -44.66 10.19 -58.33
N VAL A 12 -45.60 9.25 -58.17
CA VAL A 12 -45.61 7.85 -58.64
C VAL A 12 -44.75 6.82 -57.90
N GLY A 13 -45.46 5.81 -57.38
CA GLY A 13 -44.88 4.57 -56.89
C GLY A 13 -44.80 3.47 -57.94
N LEU A 14 -44.15 2.38 -57.58
CA LEU A 14 -44.56 0.98 -57.76
C LEU A 14 -43.47 0.10 -57.15
N GLY A 15 -43.85 -0.95 -56.44
CA GLY A 15 -42.90 -1.97 -55.98
C GLY A 15 -43.45 -2.87 -54.89
N LEU A 16 -44.33 -3.80 -55.27
CA LEU A 16 -44.61 -5.02 -54.47
C LEU A 16 -43.31 -5.83 -54.29
N VAL A 17 -43.17 -6.54 -53.16
CA VAL A 17 -43.18 -8.02 -53.06
C VAL A 17 -42.69 -8.48 -51.66
N ALA A 18 -43.63 -9.12 -50.95
CA ALA A 18 -43.56 -10.36 -50.16
C ALA A 18 -42.49 -10.62 -49.06
N THR A 19 -43.04 -10.95 -47.88
CA THR A 19 -42.71 -12.06 -46.95
C THR A 19 -41.37 -12.07 -46.20
N THR A 20 -41.43 -11.90 -44.88
CA THR A 20 -41.17 -12.99 -43.91
C THR A 20 -41.45 -12.50 -42.48
N ALA A 21 -42.60 -12.92 -41.93
CA ALA A 21 -42.86 -12.91 -40.50
C ALA A 21 -42.34 -14.24 -39.93
N LEU A 22 -41.21 -14.23 -39.20
CA LEU A 22 -40.76 -15.27 -38.24
C LEU A 22 -39.32 -14.96 -37.76
N ALA A 23 -39.13 -13.86 -37.00
CA ALA A 23 -37.85 -13.62 -36.29
C ALA A 23 -37.96 -12.71 -35.05
N ALA A 24 -39.16 -12.42 -34.54
CA ALA A 24 -39.33 -11.53 -33.38
C ALA A 24 -39.75 -12.24 -32.07
N ALA A 25 -40.09 -13.53 -32.12
CA ALA A 25 -40.52 -14.28 -30.93
C ALA A 25 -39.36 -14.98 -30.19
N ALA A 26 -38.22 -15.23 -30.85
CA ALA A 26 -37.06 -15.89 -30.22
C ALA A 26 -36.18 -14.92 -29.41
N GLY A 27 -36.08 -13.65 -29.81
CA GLY A 27 -35.27 -12.63 -29.11
C GLY A 27 -35.86 -12.18 -27.78
N ILE A 28 -37.20 -12.12 -27.68
CA ILE A 28 -37.90 -11.72 -26.44
C ILE A 28 -37.85 -12.85 -25.39
N ALA A 29 -37.89 -14.12 -25.82
CA ALA A 29 -37.79 -15.26 -24.90
C ALA A 29 -36.37 -15.44 -24.31
N ILE A 30 -35.31 -15.04 -25.03
CA ILE A 30 -33.92 -15.12 -24.54
C ILE A 30 -33.58 -13.94 -23.61
N TRP A 31 -34.14 -12.75 -23.85
CA TRP A 31 -33.98 -11.61 -22.94
C TRP A 31 -34.83 -11.77 -21.66
N ALA A 32 -36.05 -12.31 -21.76
CA ALA A 32 -36.86 -12.65 -20.59
C ALA A 32 -36.28 -13.80 -19.75
N ARG A 33 -35.60 -14.78 -20.37
CA ARG A 33 -34.87 -15.84 -19.63
C ARG A 33 -33.63 -15.33 -18.91
N SER A 34 -32.82 -14.47 -19.54
CA SER A 34 -31.62 -13.93 -18.89
C SER A 34 -31.93 -12.89 -17.81
N GLY A 35 -33.05 -12.16 -17.94
CA GLY A 35 -33.62 -11.34 -16.87
C GLY A 35 -34.16 -12.19 -15.72
N GLY A 36 -34.92 -13.25 -16.03
CA GLY A 36 -35.47 -14.17 -15.03
C GLY A 36 -34.42 -14.94 -14.24
N ASP A 37 -33.32 -15.38 -14.87
CA ASP A 37 -32.21 -16.06 -14.19
C ASP A 37 -31.44 -15.11 -13.25
N LYS A 38 -31.29 -13.83 -13.62
CA LYS A 38 -30.70 -12.81 -12.73
C LYS A 38 -31.62 -12.48 -11.56
N GLU A 39 -32.92 -12.34 -11.81
CA GLU A 39 -33.93 -12.06 -10.78
C GLU A 39 -34.10 -13.25 -9.82
N GLN A 40 -34.04 -14.50 -10.30
CA GLN A 40 -34.03 -15.71 -9.47
C GLN A 40 -32.72 -15.92 -8.68
N ALA A 41 -31.56 -15.63 -9.27
CA ALA A 41 -30.28 -15.69 -8.53
C ALA A 41 -30.21 -14.65 -7.41
N LEU A 42 -30.84 -13.49 -7.59
CA LEU A 42 -31.02 -12.46 -6.57
C LEU A 42 -31.98 -12.90 -5.46
N THR A 43 -33.01 -13.70 -5.75
CA THR A 43 -34.00 -14.16 -4.75
C THR A 43 -33.55 -15.38 -3.95
N ASP A 44 -32.83 -16.33 -4.56
CA ASP A 44 -32.36 -17.54 -3.85
C ASP A 44 -30.97 -17.32 -3.21
N GLY A 45 -30.23 -16.29 -3.61
CA GLY A 45 -28.91 -15.97 -3.05
C GLY A 45 -27.80 -16.92 -3.48
N THR A 46 -27.97 -17.65 -4.58
CA THR A 46 -26.91 -18.49 -5.15
C THR A 46 -25.85 -17.61 -5.81
N TRP A 47 -24.60 -17.72 -5.37
CA TRP A 47 -23.50 -16.94 -5.91
C TRP A 47 -22.90 -17.59 -7.15
N THR A 48 -23.01 -16.89 -8.26
CA THR A 48 -22.22 -17.12 -9.49
C THR A 48 -21.36 -15.89 -9.73
N ALA A 49 -20.23 -16.04 -10.43
CA ALA A 49 -19.33 -14.92 -10.70
C ALA A 49 -19.04 -14.73 -12.18
N THR A 50 -18.68 -13.51 -12.55
CA THR A 50 -17.93 -13.20 -13.77
C THR A 50 -16.52 -12.78 -13.39
N VAL A 51 -15.52 -13.32 -14.09
CA VAL A 51 -14.13 -12.91 -13.93
C VAL A 51 -13.96 -11.52 -14.53
N ALA A 52 -13.79 -10.52 -13.68
CA ALA A 52 -13.67 -9.14 -14.11
C ALA A 52 -12.25 -8.81 -14.61
N SER A 53 -11.22 -9.41 -14.01
CA SER A 53 -9.84 -9.37 -14.50
C SER A 53 -8.95 -10.43 -13.86
N VAL A 54 -8.03 -10.99 -14.65
CA VAL A 54 -6.93 -11.86 -14.20
C VAL A 54 -5.61 -11.12 -14.44
N LYS A 55 -4.89 -10.84 -13.36
CA LYS A 55 -3.61 -10.12 -13.38
C LYS A 55 -2.49 -11.07 -12.99
N VAL A 56 -1.60 -11.39 -13.93
CA VAL A 56 -0.44 -12.27 -13.74
C VAL A 56 0.84 -11.44 -13.74
N ALA A 57 1.71 -11.64 -12.75
CA ALA A 57 2.99 -10.96 -12.70
C ALA A 57 3.99 -11.50 -13.76
N GLY A 58 4.68 -10.57 -14.43
CA GLY A 58 5.66 -10.85 -15.49
C GLY A 58 5.07 -10.94 -16.91
N LYS A 59 5.97 -10.93 -17.91
CA LYS A 59 5.62 -10.93 -19.34
C LYS A 59 5.00 -12.24 -19.85
N ASP A 60 5.17 -13.31 -19.07
CA ASP A 60 4.62 -14.62 -19.41
C ASP A 60 3.25 -14.79 -18.76
N THR A 61 2.22 -14.87 -19.61
CA THR A 61 0.83 -15.07 -19.23
C THR A 61 0.48 -16.56 -19.03
N GLU A 62 1.45 -17.48 -19.15
CA GLU A 62 1.25 -18.88 -18.80
C GLU A 62 1.25 -19.04 -17.26
N GLY A 63 0.07 -19.24 -16.69
CA GLY A 63 -0.20 -19.22 -15.25
C GLY A 63 -1.46 -18.41 -15.00
N GLY A 64 -2.33 -18.85 -14.09
CA GLY A 64 -3.64 -18.20 -14.02
C GLY A 64 -4.65 -18.83 -13.08
N LEU A 65 -5.85 -18.23 -13.13
CA LEU A 65 -7.02 -18.68 -12.42
C LEU A 65 -7.48 -20.04 -12.94
N GLN A 66 -7.75 -20.97 -12.03
CA GLN A 66 -8.35 -22.25 -12.36
C GLN A 66 -9.71 -22.39 -11.68
N GLN A 67 -10.67 -22.95 -12.40
CA GLN A 67 -11.91 -23.48 -11.85
C GLN A 67 -11.77 -24.99 -11.74
N CYS A 68 -11.82 -25.50 -10.52
CA CYS A 68 -11.75 -26.91 -10.20
C CYS A 68 -13.08 -27.43 -9.66
N THR A 69 -13.27 -28.75 -9.72
CA THR A 69 -14.24 -29.46 -8.88
C THR A 69 -13.95 -29.23 -7.39
N VAL A 70 -14.96 -29.37 -6.52
CA VAL A 70 -14.85 -29.08 -5.07
C VAL A 70 -13.75 -29.88 -4.36
N ASP A 71 -13.46 -31.09 -4.86
CA ASP A 71 -12.39 -31.98 -4.41
C ASP A 71 -11.01 -31.65 -5.01
N GLY A 72 -10.95 -30.69 -5.95
CA GLY A 72 -9.75 -30.25 -6.63
C GLY A 72 -9.21 -31.21 -7.70
N SER A 73 -9.97 -32.26 -8.05
CA SER A 73 -9.49 -33.34 -8.93
C SER A 73 -9.47 -32.98 -10.42
N ALA A 74 -10.39 -32.12 -10.88
CA ALA A 74 -10.46 -31.69 -12.28
C ALA A 74 -10.49 -30.16 -12.36
N CYS A 75 -9.49 -29.56 -12.99
CA CYS A 75 -9.32 -28.11 -13.12
C CYS A 75 -9.30 -27.66 -14.58
N LYS A 76 -9.99 -26.56 -14.88
CA LYS A 76 -9.93 -25.84 -16.17
C LYS A 76 -9.43 -24.40 -15.95
N PRO A 77 -8.57 -23.87 -16.82
CA PRO A 77 -8.15 -22.46 -16.73
C PRO A 77 -9.34 -21.53 -17.03
N LEU A 78 -9.35 -20.37 -16.37
CA LEU A 78 -10.29 -19.27 -16.62
C LEU A 78 -9.54 -18.00 -17.02
N THR A 79 -10.18 -17.18 -17.85
CA THR A 79 -9.68 -15.90 -18.33
C THR A 79 -10.69 -14.78 -18.05
N ASP A 80 -10.33 -13.55 -18.38
CA ASP A 80 -11.23 -12.40 -18.32
C ASP A 80 -12.57 -12.66 -19.02
N GLY A 81 -13.65 -12.23 -18.39
CA GLY A 81 -15.03 -12.40 -18.87
C GLY A 81 -15.60 -13.81 -18.68
N ALA A 82 -14.82 -14.80 -18.21
CA ALA A 82 -15.32 -16.14 -17.98
C ALA A 82 -16.36 -16.17 -16.85
N LYS A 83 -17.34 -17.07 -16.96
CA LYS A 83 -18.34 -17.31 -15.92
C LYS A 83 -17.86 -18.39 -14.95
N VAL A 84 -18.05 -18.15 -13.66
CA VAL A 84 -17.81 -19.10 -12.58
C VAL A 84 -19.15 -19.64 -12.09
N GLU A 85 -19.25 -20.96 -12.13
CA GLU A 85 -20.44 -21.69 -11.68
C GLU A 85 -20.45 -21.80 -10.14
N ALA A 86 -21.65 -21.79 -9.55
CA ALA A 86 -21.84 -22.08 -8.13
C ALA A 86 -21.26 -23.47 -7.80
N GLY A 87 -20.72 -23.64 -6.58
CA GLY A 87 -20.06 -24.87 -6.18
C GLY A 87 -18.65 -25.07 -6.74
N SER A 88 -18.12 -24.15 -7.53
CA SER A 88 -16.76 -24.32 -8.07
C SER A 88 -15.69 -23.90 -7.07
N LEU A 89 -14.58 -24.65 -7.03
CA LEU A 89 -13.34 -24.23 -6.38
C LEU A 89 -12.56 -23.34 -7.34
N LEU A 90 -12.23 -22.13 -6.91
CA LEU A 90 -11.32 -21.23 -7.61
C LEU A 90 -9.93 -21.34 -6.97
N ARG A 91 -8.90 -21.47 -7.80
CA ARG A 91 -7.50 -21.52 -7.37
C ARG A 91 -6.66 -20.50 -8.14
N THR A 92 -5.90 -19.68 -7.42
CA THR A 92 -4.85 -18.82 -7.98
C THR A 92 -3.47 -19.39 -7.67
N ASP A 93 -2.51 -19.18 -8.56
CA ASP A 93 -1.11 -19.53 -8.34
C ASP A 93 -0.33 -18.43 -7.60
N GLN A 94 0.99 -18.57 -7.46
CA GLN A 94 1.88 -17.63 -6.75
C GLN A 94 2.09 -16.28 -7.47
N ARG A 95 1.50 -16.07 -8.65
CA ARG A 95 1.68 -14.85 -9.46
C ARG A 95 0.37 -14.17 -9.82
N THR A 96 -0.76 -14.84 -9.63
CA THR A 96 -2.05 -14.43 -10.15
C THR A 96 -2.91 -13.76 -9.08
N ARG A 97 -3.41 -12.57 -9.39
CA ARG A 97 -4.51 -11.91 -8.68
C ARG A 97 -5.75 -11.87 -9.55
N VAL A 98 -6.91 -11.97 -8.93
CA VAL A 98 -8.18 -12.05 -9.66
C VAL A 98 -9.20 -11.11 -9.05
N HIS A 99 -9.95 -10.43 -9.89
CA HIS A 99 -11.15 -9.71 -9.49
C HIS A 99 -12.38 -10.41 -10.07
N LEU A 100 -13.36 -10.64 -9.21
CA LEU A 100 -14.64 -11.27 -9.52
C LEU A 100 -15.76 -10.28 -9.24
N GLU A 101 -16.79 -10.34 -10.09
CA GLU A 101 -18.07 -9.68 -9.87
C GLU A 101 -19.15 -10.75 -9.75
N LEU A 102 -19.82 -10.81 -8.60
CA LEU A 102 -20.86 -11.78 -8.30
C LEU A 102 -22.23 -11.33 -8.83
N SER A 103 -23.15 -12.29 -8.95
CA SER A 103 -24.52 -12.09 -9.43
C SER A 103 -25.33 -11.05 -8.65
N ASP A 104 -25.01 -10.81 -7.37
CA ASP A 104 -25.67 -9.82 -6.51
C ASP A 104 -24.99 -8.45 -6.50
N GLY A 105 -23.95 -8.25 -7.32
CA GLY A 105 -23.13 -7.03 -7.34
C GLY A 105 -21.99 -7.01 -6.32
N THR A 106 -21.80 -8.07 -5.53
CA THR A 106 -20.63 -8.22 -4.66
C THR A 106 -19.36 -8.31 -5.49
N ARG A 107 -18.31 -7.61 -5.08
CA ARG A 107 -16.99 -7.67 -5.71
C ARG A 107 -16.02 -8.40 -4.79
N ILE A 108 -15.29 -9.37 -5.33
CA ILE A 108 -14.31 -10.16 -4.59
C ILE A 108 -12.96 -10.10 -5.32
N ALA A 109 -11.90 -9.73 -4.60
CA ALA A 109 -10.53 -9.87 -5.07
C ALA A 109 -9.86 -11.07 -4.39
N LEU A 110 -9.22 -11.95 -5.16
CA LEU A 110 -8.42 -13.07 -4.67
C LEU A 110 -6.95 -12.71 -4.86
N ASP A 111 -6.15 -12.88 -3.80
CA ASP A 111 -4.70 -12.72 -3.89
C ASP A 111 -4.05 -13.98 -4.51
N ARG A 112 -2.72 -13.94 -4.63
CA ARG A 112 -1.88 -15.10 -4.98
C ARG A 112 -2.11 -16.27 -4.03
N ALA A 113 -1.91 -17.49 -4.52
CA ALA A 113 -2.00 -18.75 -3.76
C ALA A 113 -3.27 -18.87 -2.90
N THR A 114 -4.42 -18.56 -3.51
CA THR A 114 -5.72 -18.53 -2.84
C THR A 114 -6.63 -19.62 -3.37
N GLU A 115 -7.30 -20.32 -2.45
CA GLU A 115 -8.31 -21.33 -2.75
C GLU A 115 -9.66 -20.95 -2.12
N MET A 116 -10.65 -20.68 -2.96
CA MET A 116 -11.99 -20.26 -2.52
C MET A 116 -13.07 -21.01 -3.27
N THR A 117 -14.07 -21.53 -2.57
CA THR A 117 -15.25 -22.17 -3.16
C THR A 117 -16.45 -21.24 -3.07
N LEU A 118 -17.22 -21.08 -4.15
CA LEU A 118 -18.55 -20.46 -4.10
C LEU A 118 -19.58 -21.49 -3.65
N GLY A 119 -20.49 -21.13 -2.76
CA GLY A 119 -21.48 -22.05 -2.20
C GLY A 119 -22.41 -22.65 -3.26
N GLU A 120 -22.73 -23.94 -3.12
CA GLU A 120 -23.66 -24.68 -3.99
C GLU A 120 -25.15 -24.37 -3.70
N ARG A 121 -25.46 -23.87 -2.51
CA ARG A 121 -26.83 -23.65 -2.03
C ARG A 121 -27.17 -22.17 -1.99
N ALA A 122 -28.46 -21.90 -2.09
CA ALA A 122 -29.09 -20.64 -1.73
C ALA A 122 -28.56 -20.12 -0.38
N GLY A 123 -28.14 -18.85 -0.30
CA GLY A 123 -27.70 -18.25 0.98
C GLY A 123 -26.49 -17.31 0.98
N ARG A 124 -25.98 -16.86 -0.18
CA ARG A 124 -24.84 -15.92 -0.33
C ARG A 124 -23.60 -16.39 0.43
N MET A 125 -23.15 -17.61 0.11
CA MET A 125 -22.09 -18.30 0.83
C MET A 125 -20.82 -18.47 -0.01
N ALA A 126 -19.65 -18.32 0.61
CA ALA A 126 -18.36 -18.77 0.07
C ALA A 126 -17.52 -19.43 1.17
N SER A 127 -16.54 -20.24 0.79
CA SER A 127 -15.59 -20.85 1.72
C SER A 127 -14.17 -20.56 1.26
N LEU A 128 -13.38 -19.89 2.09
CA LEU A 128 -11.97 -19.64 1.85
C LEU A 128 -11.14 -20.71 2.56
N ARG A 129 -10.47 -21.59 1.81
CA ARG A 129 -9.67 -22.70 2.36
C ARG A 129 -8.28 -22.23 2.77
N SER A 130 -7.66 -21.42 1.92
CA SER A 130 -6.32 -20.86 2.13
C SER A 130 -6.14 -19.58 1.31
N GLY A 131 -5.21 -18.74 1.73
CA GLY A 131 -4.87 -17.49 1.03
C GLY A 131 -5.62 -16.29 1.56
N ALA A 132 -5.80 -15.28 0.71
CA ALA A 132 -6.35 -13.99 1.11
C ALA A 132 -7.38 -13.46 0.10
N VAL A 133 -8.43 -12.84 0.64
CA VAL A 133 -9.54 -12.29 -0.13
C VAL A 133 -9.86 -10.89 0.39
N VAL A 134 -10.27 -9.99 -0.51
CA VAL A 134 -10.98 -8.76 -0.16
C VAL A 134 -12.39 -8.86 -0.75
N ALA A 135 -13.40 -8.65 0.08
CA ALA A 135 -14.80 -8.70 -0.34
C ALA A 135 -15.47 -7.35 -0.06
N ASP A 136 -16.01 -6.73 -1.10
CA ASP A 136 -16.96 -5.62 -1.01
C ASP A 136 -18.36 -6.15 -1.32
N VAL A 137 -19.03 -6.59 -0.25
CA VAL A 137 -20.31 -7.30 -0.30
C VAL A 137 -21.44 -6.34 -0.64
N ALA A 138 -22.28 -6.68 -1.62
CA ALA A 138 -23.45 -5.88 -1.94
C ALA A 138 -24.45 -5.88 -0.77
N HIS A 139 -25.02 -4.72 -0.47
CA HIS A 139 -26.12 -4.63 0.49
C HIS A 139 -27.43 -5.01 -0.19
N LEU A 140 -28.18 -5.92 0.41
CA LEU A 140 -29.54 -6.28 -0.03
C LEU A 140 -30.51 -5.82 1.05
N GLU A 141 -31.57 -5.09 0.67
CA GLU A 141 -32.62 -4.67 1.60
C GLU A 141 -33.42 -5.86 2.14
N THR A 142 -33.56 -6.90 1.31
CA THR A 142 -34.25 -8.15 1.63
C THR A 142 -33.42 -9.32 1.11
N GLY A 143 -33.02 -10.25 1.98
CA GLY A 143 -32.24 -11.43 1.61
C GLY A 143 -31.38 -11.94 2.77
N PRO A 144 -30.74 -13.11 2.64
CA PRO A 144 -29.81 -13.60 3.65
C PRO A 144 -28.56 -12.72 3.72
N ASP A 145 -27.99 -12.62 4.92
CA ASP A 145 -26.66 -12.04 5.11
C ASP A 145 -25.62 -12.93 4.40
N ALA A 146 -24.61 -12.29 3.83
CA ALA A 146 -23.52 -13.03 3.20
C ALA A 146 -22.68 -13.76 4.27
N GLN A 147 -22.21 -14.95 3.94
CA GLN A 147 -21.42 -15.77 4.84
C GLN A 147 -20.13 -16.26 4.17
N PHE A 148 -19.03 -16.19 4.92
CA PHE A 148 -17.75 -16.75 4.54
C PHE A 148 -17.28 -17.77 5.58
N ASP A 149 -17.12 -19.02 5.16
CA ASP A 149 -16.52 -20.06 5.98
C ASP A 149 -15.00 -20.05 5.84
N LEU A 150 -14.30 -20.11 6.96
CA LEU A 150 -12.85 -20.17 7.08
C LEU A 150 -12.46 -21.46 7.81
N PRO A 151 -11.19 -21.92 7.74
CA PRO A 151 -10.80 -23.19 8.37
C PRO A 151 -11.00 -23.21 9.90
N HIS A 152 -10.87 -22.05 10.55
CA HIS A 152 -10.96 -21.93 12.01
C HIS A 152 -12.14 -21.07 12.49
N GLY A 153 -12.99 -20.59 11.58
CA GLY A 153 -14.10 -19.73 11.97
C GLY A 153 -15.07 -19.44 10.83
N LYS A 154 -16.12 -18.68 11.14
CA LYS A 154 -17.15 -18.28 10.20
C LYS A 154 -17.42 -16.79 10.35
N VAL A 155 -17.51 -16.10 9.22
CA VAL A 155 -17.78 -14.66 9.12
C VAL A 155 -19.15 -14.45 8.52
N GLU A 156 -20.05 -13.83 9.29
CA GLU A 156 -21.37 -13.38 8.85
C GLU A 156 -21.32 -11.87 8.66
N VAL A 157 -21.71 -11.41 7.46
CA VAL A 157 -21.54 -10.03 7.03
C VAL A 157 -22.70 -9.19 7.50
N LEU A 158 -22.43 -8.25 8.41
CA LEU A 158 -23.41 -7.26 8.88
C LEU A 158 -23.28 -5.91 8.13
N GLY A 159 -22.16 -5.72 7.40
CA GLY A 159 -21.80 -4.49 6.71
C GLY A 159 -20.57 -4.66 5.81
N THR A 160 -20.42 -3.75 4.85
CA THR A 160 -19.89 -4.09 3.53
C THR A 160 -18.50 -3.51 3.26
N LYS A 161 -17.43 -4.24 3.60
CA LYS A 161 -16.11 -4.31 2.93
C LYS A 161 -15.08 -4.78 3.97
N PHE A 162 -14.44 -5.91 3.72
CA PHE A 162 -13.47 -6.53 4.64
C PHE A 162 -12.47 -7.39 3.89
N THR A 163 -11.35 -7.71 4.54
CA THR A 163 -10.39 -8.71 4.08
C THR A 163 -10.51 -9.97 4.93
N LEU A 164 -10.36 -11.13 4.29
CA LEU A 164 -10.25 -12.43 4.94
C LEU A 164 -8.87 -13.01 4.66
N THR A 165 -8.27 -13.62 5.68
CA THR A 165 -7.04 -14.41 5.53
C THR A 165 -7.24 -15.78 6.17
N ALA A 166 -6.90 -16.84 5.45
CA ALA A 166 -6.99 -18.22 5.91
C ALA A 166 -5.63 -18.94 5.81
N THR A 167 -5.24 -19.55 6.92
CA THR A 167 -4.02 -20.36 7.04
C THR A 167 -4.32 -21.62 7.87
N ASP A 168 -3.40 -22.60 7.87
CA ASP A 168 -3.57 -23.86 8.59
C ASP A 168 -3.80 -23.74 10.10
N GLY A 169 -3.40 -22.62 10.72
CA GLY A 169 -3.55 -22.42 12.17
C GLY A 169 -4.32 -21.16 12.58
N ARG A 170 -4.74 -20.32 11.63
CA ARG A 170 -5.38 -19.03 11.93
C ARG A 170 -6.30 -18.59 10.80
N SER A 171 -7.46 -18.08 11.20
CA SER A 171 -8.39 -17.34 10.34
C SER A 171 -8.50 -15.92 10.85
N ALA A 172 -8.47 -14.94 9.96
CA ALA A 172 -8.57 -13.52 10.32
C ALA A 172 -9.52 -12.78 9.40
N VAL A 173 -10.16 -11.75 9.94
CA VAL A 173 -10.97 -10.77 9.22
C VAL A 173 -10.60 -9.36 9.67
N GLU A 174 -10.23 -8.49 8.74
CA GLU A 174 -10.08 -7.05 9.02
C GLU A 174 -11.19 -6.27 8.33
N VAL A 175 -11.91 -5.43 9.06
CA VAL A 175 -13.10 -4.74 8.53
C VAL A 175 -12.75 -3.30 8.17
N VAL A 176 -13.15 -2.90 6.96
CA VAL A 176 -12.95 -1.55 6.43
C VAL A 176 -14.16 -0.69 6.65
N ARG A 177 -15.33 -1.23 6.32
CA ARG A 177 -16.61 -0.53 6.36
C ARG A 177 -17.69 -1.46 6.91
N GLY A 178 -18.45 -0.93 7.88
CA GLY A 178 -19.50 -1.68 8.55
C GLY A 178 -18.97 -2.60 9.66
N ALA A 179 -19.52 -3.80 9.75
CA ALA A 179 -19.16 -4.79 10.77
C ALA A 179 -19.39 -6.22 10.26
N VAL A 180 -18.73 -7.18 10.89
CA VAL A 180 -18.99 -8.60 10.69
C VAL A 180 -19.11 -9.30 12.03
N ARG A 181 -19.85 -10.41 12.08
CA ARG A 181 -19.81 -11.34 13.20
C ARG A 181 -18.81 -12.44 12.87
N LEU A 182 -17.75 -12.53 13.67
CA LEU A 182 -16.78 -13.62 13.63
C LEU A 182 -17.16 -14.66 14.68
N SER A 183 -17.28 -15.92 14.26
CA SER A 183 -17.62 -17.04 15.13
C SER A 183 -16.58 -18.15 15.03
N SER A 184 -16.32 -18.84 16.14
CA SER A 184 -15.48 -20.04 16.19
C SER A 184 -16.33 -21.30 16.06
N ALA A 185 -15.68 -22.44 15.81
CA ALA A 185 -16.35 -23.74 15.80
C ALA A 185 -16.98 -24.10 17.16
N GLY A 186 -16.47 -23.53 18.27
CA GLY A 186 -17.00 -23.72 19.62
C GLY A 186 -18.30 -22.93 19.91
N GLY A 187 -18.75 -22.08 18.98
CA GLY A 187 -19.96 -21.27 19.12
C GLY A 187 -19.73 -19.86 19.70
N ASP A 188 -18.54 -19.57 20.24
CA ASP A 188 -18.18 -18.21 20.65
C ASP A 188 -18.18 -17.28 19.46
N SER A 189 -18.68 -16.05 19.66
CA SER A 189 -18.72 -15.03 18.61
C SER A 189 -18.35 -13.64 19.12
N ALA A 190 -17.79 -12.83 18.22
CA ALA A 190 -17.48 -11.43 18.46
C ALA A 190 -17.84 -10.59 17.23
N ILE A 191 -18.34 -9.37 17.45
CA ILE A 191 -18.49 -8.39 16.38
C ILE A 191 -17.14 -7.74 16.11
N VAL A 192 -16.74 -7.64 14.84
CA VAL A 192 -15.57 -6.91 14.36
C VAL A 192 -16.07 -5.72 13.56
N ARG A 193 -15.65 -4.50 13.90
CA ARG A 193 -16.09 -3.24 13.31
C ARG A 193 -15.01 -2.66 12.41
N ALA A 194 -15.38 -1.68 11.60
CA ALA A 194 -14.43 -0.88 10.83
C ALA A 194 -13.22 -0.44 11.66
N GLY A 195 -12.01 -0.68 11.15
CA GLY A 195 -10.75 -0.40 11.84
C GLY A 195 -10.29 -1.47 12.83
N GLU A 196 -11.00 -2.60 12.93
CA GLU A 196 -10.62 -3.73 13.78
C GLU A 196 -10.26 -4.98 12.96
N GLU A 197 -9.43 -5.83 13.56
CA GLU A 197 -9.10 -7.18 13.13
C GLU A 197 -9.69 -8.19 14.14
N GLY A 198 -10.44 -9.15 13.63
CA GLY A 198 -10.91 -10.32 14.38
C GLY A 198 -10.15 -11.56 13.96
N THR A 199 -9.74 -12.38 14.92
CA THR A 199 -8.94 -13.58 14.66
C THR A 199 -9.47 -14.78 15.41
N VAL A 200 -9.40 -15.95 14.77
CA VAL A 200 -9.64 -17.25 15.42
C VAL A 200 -8.46 -18.15 15.16
N ALA A 201 -7.74 -18.51 16.22
CA ALA A 201 -6.72 -19.54 16.17
C ALA A 201 -7.37 -20.93 16.14
N LYS A 202 -6.63 -21.94 15.68
CA LYS A 202 -7.11 -23.33 15.63
C LYS A 202 -7.61 -23.79 17.00
N GLY A 203 -8.92 -24.03 17.11
CA GLY A 203 -9.59 -24.46 18.35
C GLY A 203 -9.76 -23.36 19.42
N GLY A 204 -9.45 -22.10 19.11
CA GLY A 204 -9.59 -20.97 20.03
C GLY A 204 -10.90 -20.20 19.84
N SER A 205 -11.16 -19.26 20.76
CA SER A 205 -12.27 -18.30 20.68
C SER A 205 -11.87 -17.07 19.85
N PRO A 206 -12.84 -16.31 19.31
CA PRO A 206 -12.55 -15.07 18.58
C PRO A 206 -11.92 -14.00 19.48
N ALA A 207 -10.83 -13.39 19.01
CA ALA A 207 -10.22 -12.21 19.62
C ALA A 207 -10.35 -11.01 18.67
N VAL A 208 -10.62 -9.82 19.20
CA VAL A 208 -10.79 -8.59 18.40
C VAL A 208 -9.86 -7.51 18.92
N LEU A 209 -9.06 -6.94 18.03
CA LEU A 209 -8.09 -5.89 18.31
C LEU A 209 -8.21 -4.78 17.25
N PRO A 210 -7.80 -3.53 17.55
CA PRO A 210 -7.63 -2.51 16.51
C PRO A 210 -6.63 -2.97 15.44
N SER A 211 -6.93 -2.72 14.15
CA SER A 211 -5.99 -2.93 13.05
C SER A 211 -5.28 -1.62 12.72
N SER A 212 -3.95 -1.64 12.74
CA SER A 212 -3.11 -0.52 12.26
C SER A 212 -2.58 -0.74 10.84
N THR A 213 -2.86 -1.89 10.22
CA THR A 213 -2.30 -2.30 8.92
C THR A 213 -3.35 -2.45 7.82
N LEU A 214 -4.59 -2.01 8.08
CA LEU A 214 -5.73 -2.18 7.18
C LEU A 214 -5.46 -1.66 5.75
N GLY A 215 -4.82 -0.50 5.63
CA GLY A 215 -4.48 0.07 4.32
C GLY A 215 -3.52 -0.82 3.51
N GLU A 216 -2.55 -1.45 4.16
CA GLU A 216 -1.64 -2.40 3.50
C GLU A 216 -2.36 -3.69 3.09
N SER A 217 -3.26 -4.19 3.95
CA SER A 217 -4.01 -5.41 3.68
C SER A 217 -4.99 -5.27 2.51
N LEU A 218 -5.39 -4.04 2.14
CA LEU A 218 -6.27 -3.76 1.01
C LEU A 218 -5.52 -3.31 -0.26
N ALA A 219 -4.32 -2.75 -0.13
CA ALA A 219 -3.63 -2.05 -1.22
C ALA A 219 -3.52 -2.87 -2.52
N TRP A 220 -3.33 -4.18 -2.41
CA TRP A 220 -3.22 -5.08 -3.57
C TRP A 220 -4.54 -5.35 -4.29
N SER A 221 -5.68 -5.16 -3.61
CA SER A 221 -7.02 -5.43 -4.12
C SER A 221 -7.64 -4.24 -4.86
N GLU A 222 -7.14 -3.03 -4.60
CA GLU A 222 -7.66 -1.82 -5.20
C GLU A 222 -7.44 -1.85 -6.72
N ARG A 223 -8.51 -1.64 -7.49
CA ARG A 223 -8.44 -1.56 -8.94
C ARG A 223 -7.93 -0.16 -9.30
N THR A 224 -6.63 0.00 -9.47
CA THR A 224 -6.12 1.19 -10.17
C THR A 224 -6.49 1.03 -11.65
N ASP A 225 -7.58 1.66 -12.08
CA ASP A 225 -7.97 1.79 -13.49
C ASP A 225 -7.09 2.82 -14.24
N VAL A 226 -6.04 3.32 -13.58
CA VAL A 226 -5.08 4.27 -14.11
C VAL A 226 -3.78 3.51 -14.30
N GLU A 227 -3.34 3.37 -15.54
CA GLU A 227 -1.95 3.08 -15.86
C GLU A 227 -1.11 4.14 -15.14
N ASP A 228 -0.43 3.76 -14.06
CA ASP A 228 0.53 4.65 -13.42
C ASP A 228 1.50 5.09 -14.52
N GLY A 229 1.50 6.39 -14.83
CA GLY A 229 2.49 6.95 -15.74
C GLY A 229 3.90 6.66 -15.21
N PRO A 230 4.91 6.59 -16.08
CA PRO A 230 6.26 6.15 -15.70
C PRO A 230 6.91 6.96 -14.56
N ASP A 231 6.43 8.17 -14.25
CA ASP A 231 6.95 9.02 -13.17
C ASP A 231 6.20 8.89 -11.83
N ASP A 232 5.12 8.11 -11.75
CA ASP A 232 4.11 8.24 -10.67
C ASP A 232 3.78 7.01 -9.84
N ALA A 233 4.50 5.91 -10.03
CA ALA A 233 4.46 4.86 -9.03
C ALA A 233 5.07 5.42 -7.74
N LEU A 234 4.28 5.47 -6.66
CA LEU A 234 4.85 5.21 -5.35
C LEU A 234 5.66 3.93 -5.55
N VAL A 235 6.99 4.04 -5.55
CA VAL A 235 7.89 2.89 -5.66
C VAL A 235 7.66 2.08 -4.39
N ARG A 236 6.56 1.32 -4.31
CA ARG A 236 6.48 0.16 -3.44
C ARG A 236 7.21 -0.92 -4.22
N GLY A 237 8.38 -1.30 -3.73
CA GLY A 237 9.13 -2.43 -4.26
C GLY A 237 10.63 -2.30 -4.17
N LEU A 238 11.31 -3.19 -4.90
CA LEU A 238 12.72 -3.05 -5.29
C LEU A 238 12.87 -1.62 -5.83
N GLY A 239 13.80 -0.82 -5.30
CA GLY A 239 13.92 0.55 -5.77
C GLY A 239 14.10 0.63 -7.29
N GLU A 240 13.85 1.79 -7.86
CA GLU A 240 14.16 2.03 -9.27
C GLU A 240 15.54 2.68 -9.39
N LEU A 241 16.48 2.03 -10.09
CA LEU A 241 17.73 2.66 -10.50
C LEU A 241 17.54 3.28 -11.88
N ARG A 242 17.39 4.60 -11.92
CA ARG A 242 17.46 5.35 -13.18
C ARG A 242 18.90 5.77 -13.44
N ALA A 243 19.31 5.73 -14.70
CA ALA A 243 20.67 6.10 -15.08
C ALA A 243 20.67 7.28 -16.05
N ARG A 244 21.71 8.10 -16.02
CA ARG A 244 21.89 9.22 -16.94
C ARG A 244 23.35 9.42 -17.27
N LYS A 245 23.65 10.17 -18.33
CA LYS A 245 25.03 10.61 -18.58
C LYS A 245 25.44 11.65 -17.54
N PRO A 246 26.68 11.65 -17.04
CA PRO A 246 27.16 12.63 -16.07
C PRO A 246 26.90 14.07 -16.56
N GLY A 247 26.22 14.87 -15.74
CA GLY A 247 25.89 16.28 -16.05
C GLY A 247 24.72 16.49 -17.03
N SER A 248 24.13 15.42 -17.57
CA SER A 248 22.89 15.49 -18.36
C SER A 248 21.65 15.50 -17.47
N LYS A 249 20.55 16.07 -17.96
CA LYS A 249 19.24 16.01 -17.28
C LYS A 249 18.35 14.86 -17.75
N GLY A 250 18.64 14.25 -18.91
CA GLY A 250 17.84 13.17 -19.47
C GLY A 250 18.21 11.83 -18.83
N GLU A 251 17.24 11.18 -18.20
CA GLU A 251 17.35 9.79 -17.74
C GLU A 251 17.25 8.85 -18.95
N LEU A 252 17.98 7.74 -18.90
CA LEU A 252 18.01 6.69 -19.90
C LEU A 252 17.22 5.49 -19.35
N ASP A 253 16.08 5.20 -19.98
CA ASP A 253 15.27 4.05 -19.60
C ASP A 253 16.03 2.74 -19.82
N GLN A 254 15.97 1.85 -18.83
CA GLN A 254 16.55 0.49 -18.87
C GLN A 254 18.05 0.42 -19.23
N ALA A 255 18.80 1.52 -19.04
CA ALA A 255 20.23 1.55 -19.29
C ALA A 255 21.03 0.68 -18.29
N VAL A 256 20.43 0.39 -17.14
CA VAL A 256 20.97 -0.44 -16.08
C VAL A 256 19.96 -1.52 -15.70
N ARG A 257 20.46 -2.73 -15.40
CA ARG A 257 19.64 -3.88 -15.00
C ARG A 257 20.11 -4.43 -13.67
N LEU A 258 19.18 -4.85 -12.82
CA LEU A 258 19.47 -5.50 -11.55
C LEU A 258 19.77 -6.99 -11.77
N THR A 259 21.05 -7.38 -11.65
CA THR A 259 21.48 -8.77 -11.90
C THR A 259 21.45 -9.60 -10.63
N LYS A 260 21.71 -9.00 -9.47
CA LYS A 260 21.73 -9.67 -8.17
C LYS A 260 20.94 -8.88 -7.16
N HIS A 261 20.10 -9.57 -6.38
CA HIS A 261 19.34 -9.01 -5.29
C HIS A 261 19.34 -9.99 -4.11
N ASP A 262 20.28 -9.79 -3.18
CA ASP A 262 20.45 -10.64 -2.01
C ASP A 262 19.92 -9.93 -0.76
N VAL A 263 18.93 -10.52 -0.10
CA VAL A 263 18.30 -9.95 1.09
C VAL A 263 18.56 -10.84 2.30
N LYS A 264 19.15 -10.28 3.35
CA LYS A 264 19.27 -10.95 4.65
C LYS A 264 18.39 -10.24 5.67
N VAL A 265 17.44 -10.98 6.22
CA VAL A 265 16.56 -10.49 7.28
C VAL A 265 16.88 -11.21 8.59
N ARG A 266 17.13 -10.44 9.64
CA ARG A 266 17.35 -10.95 11.00
C ARG A 266 16.33 -10.30 11.93
N ILE A 267 15.42 -11.11 12.44
CA ILE A 267 14.34 -10.67 13.32
C ILE A 267 14.59 -11.23 14.72
N SER A 268 14.56 -10.34 15.71
CA SER A 268 14.59 -10.69 17.13
C SER A 268 13.52 -9.88 17.85
N GLY A 269 12.53 -10.58 18.41
CA GLY A 269 11.41 -9.93 19.09
C GLY A 269 10.62 -9.02 18.14
N GLN A 270 10.71 -7.72 18.36
CA GLN A 270 10.00 -6.70 17.56
C GLN A 270 10.91 -5.93 16.61
N ILE A 271 12.21 -6.25 16.52
CA ILE A 271 13.16 -5.54 15.68
C ILE A 271 13.57 -6.44 14.53
N ALA A 272 13.53 -5.88 13.32
CA ALA A 272 14.04 -6.53 12.12
C ALA A 272 15.19 -5.70 11.55
N ARG A 273 16.35 -6.33 11.38
CA ARG A 273 17.46 -5.81 10.57
C ARG A 273 17.35 -6.41 9.17
N THR A 274 17.35 -5.57 8.15
CA THR A 274 17.32 -5.97 6.75
C THR A 274 18.55 -5.43 6.05
N GLU A 275 19.35 -6.33 5.49
CA GLU A 275 20.53 -6.03 4.69
C GLU A 275 20.25 -6.44 3.24
N ILE A 276 20.49 -5.53 2.32
CA ILE A 276 20.23 -5.65 0.89
C ILE A 276 21.57 -5.49 0.16
N ASP A 277 21.96 -6.50 -0.62
CA ASP A 277 23.17 -6.54 -1.44
C ASP A 277 22.77 -6.69 -2.91
N GLU A 278 22.91 -5.60 -3.65
CA GLU A 278 22.44 -5.46 -5.02
C GLU A 278 23.60 -5.24 -5.99
N THR A 279 23.50 -5.84 -7.18
CA THR A 279 24.43 -5.59 -8.29
C THR A 279 23.68 -5.09 -9.51
N PHE A 280 24.07 -3.92 -10.00
CA PHE A 280 23.52 -3.30 -11.20
C PHE A 280 24.51 -3.42 -12.36
N ALA A 281 24.08 -3.95 -13.51
CA ALA A 281 24.87 -4.02 -14.73
C ALA A 281 24.49 -2.89 -15.70
N ASN A 282 25.48 -2.25 -16.30
CA ASN A 282 25.32 -1.22 -17.33
C ASN A 282 25.63 -1.82 -18.70
N ASP A 283 24.59 -2.03 -19.49
CA ASP A 283 24.72 -2.60 -20.84
C ASP A 283 25.08 -1.55 -21.90
N THR A 284 25.25 -0.27 -21.53
CA THR A 284 25.59 0.79 -22.47
C THR A 284 27.11 0.91 -22.68
N GLY A 285 27.51 1.65 -23.73
CA GLY A 285 28.91 2.00 -23.97
C GLY A 285 29.38 3.25 -23.22
N ASP A 286 28.51 3.87 -22.41
CA ASP A 286 28.79 5.09 -21.67
C ASP A 286 28.99 4.78 -20.18
N VAL A 287 29.80 5.61 -19.51
CA VAL A 287 29.83 5.64 -18.04
C VAL A 287 28.61 6.42 -17.56
N LEU A 288 27.86 5.87 -16.62
CA LEU A 288 26.59 6.45 -16.17
C LEU A 288 26.65 6.93 -14.73
N GLU A 289 25.84 7.94 -14.41
CA GLU A 289 25.42 8.31 -13.06
C GLU A 289 24.09 7.59 -12.78
N GLY A 290 24.02 6.86 -11.67
CA GLY A 290 22.82 6.17 -11.21
C GLY A 290 22.11 6.95 -10.11
N ILE A 291 20.79 6.96 -10.15
CA ILE A 291 19.92 7.48 -9.09
C ILE A 291 18.98 6.36 -8.69
N TYR A 292 19.28 5.74 -7.54
CA TYR A 292 18.52 4.66 -6.97
C TYR A 292 17.50 5.20 -5.97
N ARG A 293 16.22 4.99 -6.25
CA ARG A 293 15.10 5.48 -5.43
C ARG A 293 14.35 4.29 -4.87
N PHE A 294 14.40 4.12 -3.56
CA PHE A 294 13.73 3.01 -2.89
C PHE A 294 12.89 3.51 -1.71
N PRO A 295 11.74 2.88 -1.43
CA PRO A 295 10.99 3.14 -0.23
C PRO A 295 11.72 2.52 0.95
N LEU A 296 11.76 3.23 2.08
CA LEU A 296 11.99 2.58 3.35
C LEU A 296 10.75 2.68 4.22
N PRO A 297 10.56 1.73 5.15
CA PRO A 297 9.58 1.88 6.23
C PRO A 297 9.74 3.25 6.89
N PRO A 298 8.64 3.97 7.22
CA PRO A 298 8.73 5.31 7.79
C PRO A 298 9.54 5.40 9.09
N ASP A 299 9.61 4.30 9.84
CA ASP A 299 10.37 4.15 11.09
C ASP A 299 11.74 3.46 10.88
N ALA A 300 12.16 3.23 9.63
CA ALA A 300 13.45 2.62 9.34
C ALA A 300 14.61 3.55 9.70
N GLN A 301 15.64 2.97 10.32
CA GLN A 301 16.90 3.63 10.63
C GLN A 301 17.99 3.01 9.78
N ILE A 302 18.68 3.84 8.99
CA ILE A 302 19.83 3.41 8.19
C ILE A 302 20.99 3.07 9.13
N GLU A 303 21.51 1.86 9.01
CA GLU A 303 22.69 1.41 9.75
C GLU A 303 23.95 1.42 8.90
N ARG A 304 23.83 1.08 7.60
CA ARG A 304 24.99 0.86 6.73
C ARG A 304 24.68 1.23 5.29
N LEU A 305 25.67 1.83 4.63
CA LEU A 305 25.76 1.95 3.17
C LEU A 305 27.18 1.58 2.78
N ALA A 306 27.36 0.67 1.82
CA ALA A 306 28.67 0.35 1.28
C ALA A 306 28.61 0.25 -0.25
N LEU A 307 29.70 0.62 -0.90
CA LEU A 307 29.86 0.58 -2.36
C LEU A 307 31.10 -0.24 -2.72
N GLU A 308 30.99 -1.12 -3.72
CA GLU A 308 32.18 -1.79 -4.24
C GLU A 308 32.99 -0.84 -5.15
N VAL A 309 34.26 -0.65 -4.82
CA VAL A 309 35.25 0.17 -5.55
C VAL A 309 36.52 -0.65 -5.73
N ASP A 310 37.00 -0.79 -6.97
CA ASP A 310 38.20 -1.57 -7.31
C ASP A 310 38.20 -3.02 -6.74
N GLY A 311 37.03 -3.64 -6.61
CA GLY A 311 36.86 -5.00 -6.08
C GLY A 311 36.83 -5.10 -4.54
N HIS A 312 36.87 -3.97 -3.83
CA HIS A 312 36.77 -3.88 -2.39
C HIS A 312 35.48 -3.16 -1.97
N LEU A 313 34.86 -3.55 -0.86
CA LEU A 313 33.72 -2.82 -0.30
C LEU A 313 34.23 -1.63 0.52
N GLU A 314 33.83 -0.44 0.12
CA GLU A 314 34.09 0.82 0.82
C GLU A 314 32.84 1.19 1.65
N GLU A 315 33.03 1.40 2.95
CA GLU A 315 31.94 1.81 3.86
C GLU A 315 31.66 3.31 3.75
N GLY A 316 30.37 3.66 3.80
CA GLY A 316 29.91 5.04 3.83
C GLY A 316 30.10 5.67 5.21
N ALA A 317 30.40 6.96 5.23
CA ALA A 317 30.45 7.76 6.45
C ALA A 317 29.22 8.65 6.60
N PHE A 318 28.64 8.71 7.80
CA PHE A 318 27.61 9.69 8.12
C PHE A 318 28.24 11.08 8.25
N VAL A 319 27.71 12.05 7.51
CA VAL A 319 28.18 13.44 7.49
C VAL A 319 26.99 14.39 7.44
N ASP A 320 27.18 15.65 7.84
CA ASP A 320 26.16 16.70 7.72
C ASP A 320 25.66 16.85 6.26
N LYS A 321 24.34 17.03 6.09
CA LYS A 321 23.68 17.05 4.77
C LYS A 321 24.30 18.05 3.79
N GLU A 322 24.55 19.28 4.22
CA GLU A 322 25.14 20.32 3.36
C GLU A 322 26.57 19.97 2.92
N ARG A 323 27.35 19.36 3.83
CA ARG A 323 28.69 18.87 3.55
C ARG A 323 28.66 17.73 2.53
N ALA A 324 27.76 16.76 2.71
CA ALA A 324 27.56 15.64 1.79
C ALA A 324 27.25 16.13 0.36
N ALA A 325 26.31 17.08 0.24
CA ALA A 325 25.90 17.66 -1.03
C ALA A 325 27.05 18.45 -1.71
N ALA A 326 27.86 19.18 -0.94
CA ALA A 326 29.03 19.89 -1.46
C ALA A 326 30.09 18.94 -2.03
N ILE A 327 30.38 17.83 -1.33
CA ILE A 327 31.31 16.78 -1.77
C ILE A 327 30.84 16.19 -3.10
N TRP A 328 29.56 15.79 -3.17
CA TRP A 328 28.98 15.20 -4.38
C TRP A 328 29.04 16.14 -5.60
N ARG A 329 28.71 17.43 -5.43
CA ARG A 329 28.81 18.43 -6.51
C ARG A 329 30.24 18.52 -7.06
N GLY A 330 31.24 18.49 -6.17
CA GLY A 330 32.66 18.48 -6.54
C GLY A 330 33.03 17.31 -7.45
N VAL A 331 32.56 16.10 -7.12
CA VAL A 331 32.88 14.90 -7.94
C VAL A 331 32.23 14.96 -9.31
N ILE A 332 30.93 15.23 -9.40
CA ILE A 332 30.22 15.26 -10.69
C ILE A 332 30.79 16.34 -11.61
N GLN A 333 31.22 17.48 -11.06
CA GLN A 333 31.87 18.53 -11.84
C GLN A 333 33.22 18.09 -12.40
N ALA A 334 34.02 17.33 -11.64
CA ALA A 334 35.28 16.77 -12.14
C ALA A 334 35.07 15.75 -13.26
N ALA A 335 33.96 14.99 -13.19
CA ALA A 335 33.59 13.96 -14.15
C ALA A 335 32.92 14.49 -15.44
N ALA A 336 32.23 15.63 -15.39
CA ALA A 336 31.46 16.15 -16.52
C ALA A 336 32.36 16.89 -17.55
N PRO A 337 32.32 16.54 -18.84
CA PRO A 337 33.05 17.28 -19.87
C PRO A 337 32.39 18.65 -20.14
N LYS A 338 33.08 19.73 -19.72
CA LYS A 338 32.80 21.16 -20.03
C LYS A 338 31.49 21.78 -19.47
N SER A 339 31.28 21.76 -18.15
CA SER A 339 30.21 22.55 -17.51
C SER A 339 30.69 23.90 -16.93
N PRO A 340 29.95 25.01 -17.05
CA PRO A 340 30.31 26.30 -16.43
C PRO A 340 30.19 26.22 -14.91
N LYS A 341 31.14 26.83 -14.19
CA LYS A 341 31.25 26.81 -12.72
C LYS A 341 29.98 27.40 -12.06
N PRO A 342 29.29 26.67 -11.15
CA PRO A 342 28.30 27.27 -10.26
C PRO A 342 28.95 28.32 -9.36
N ARG A 343 28.17 29.32 -8.93
CA ARG A 343 28.63 30.45 -8.10
C ARG A 343 28.74 30.15 -6.60
N GLU A 344 28.42 28.94 -6.15
CA GLU A 344 28.37 28.57 -4.73
C GLU A 344 29.58 27.74 -4.30
N GLU A 345 29.94 27.84 -3.00
CA GLU A 345 31.09 27.19 -2.38
C GLU A 345 31.07 25.66 -2.59
N ILE A 346 32.09 25.18 -3.31
CA ILE A 346 32.43 23.77 -3.41
C ILE A 346 33.41 23.50 -2.27
N ILE A 347 33.05 22.65 -1.32
CA ILE A 347 34.00 22.14 -0.33
C ILE A 347 34.90 21.15 -1.06
N TRP A 348 36.16 21.55 -1.27
CA TRP A 348 37.16 20.68 -1.88
C TRP A 348 37.70 19.71 -0.83
N VAL A 349 37.49 18.41 -1.03
CA VAL A 349 38.15 17.37 -0.22
C VAL A 349 39.46 17.01 -0.92
N PRO A 350 40.63 17.17 -0.28
CA PRO A 350 41.91 16.80 -0.89
C PRO A 350 41.99 15.28 -1.12
N GLY A 351 42.23 14.85 -2.35
CA GLY A 351 42.49 13.44 -2.71
C GLY A 351 42.06 13.10 -4.14
N PRO A 352 42.51 11.97 -4.72
CA PRO A 352 41.90 11.45 -5.95
C PRO A 352 40.44 11.07 -5.63
N TRP A 353 39.48 11.71 -6.29
CA TRP A 353 38.06 11.40 -6.11
C TRP A 353 37.82 9.94 -6.53
N ARG A 354 37.50 9.08 -5.55
CA ARG A 354 37.15 7.67 -5.77
C ARG A 354 35.63 7.52 -5.70
N ASP A 355 35.05 7.04 -6.80
CA ASP A 355 33.70 6.47 -6.94
C ASP A 355 32.68 6.81 -5.83
N PRO A 356 32.08 8.02 -5.81
CA PRO A 356 31.19 8.43 -4.73
C PRO A 356 29.82 7.74 -4.75
N ALA A 357 29.29 7.54 -3.55
CA ALA A 357 27.89 7.29 -3.29
C ALA A 357 27.35 8.35 -2.32
N LEU A 358 26.14 8.85 -2.56
CA LEU A 358 25.45 9.79 -1.67
C LEU A 358 24.02 9.31 -1.42
N LEU A 359 23.75 8.87 -0.19
CA LEU A 359 22.40 8.57 0.28
C LEU A 359 21.81 9.80 0.96
N GLU A 360 20.69 10.29 0.46
CA GLU A 360 19.97 11.42 1.05
C GLU A 360 18.55 11.02 1.43
N TRP A 361 18.18 11.37 2.66
CA TRP A 361 16.79 11.50 3.01
C TRP A 361 16.25 12.79 2.40
N GLN A 362 15.30 12.64 1.48
CA GLN A 362 14.66 13.77 0.83
C GLN A 362 13.60 14.34 1.78
N ARG A 363 12.37 13.80 1.72
CA ARG A 363 11.22 14.10 2.58
C ARG A 363 10.32 12.84 2.62
N GLY A 364 9.56 12.67 3.71
CA GLY A 364 8.69 11.51 3.90
C GLY A 364 9.47 10.18 3.97
N GLY A 365 9.00 9.13 3.28
CA GLY A 365 9.67 7.82 3.22
C GLY A 365 10.61 7.61 2.03
N ARG A 366 10.98 8.68 1.30
CA ARG A 366 11.80 8.59 0.08
C ARG A 366 13.28 8.78 0.40
N PHE A 367 14.07 7.76 0.07
CA PHE A 367 15.52 7.79 0.08
C PHE A 367 16.02 7.76 -1.37
N GLU A 368 17.00 8.61 -1.65
CA GLU A 368 17.66 8.66 -2.95
C GLU A 368 19.15 8.37 -2.73
N LEU A 369 19.64 7.31 -3.36
CA LEU A 369 21.04 6.96 -3.42
C LEU A 369 21.58 7.32 -4.80
N ARG A 370 22.50 8.27 -4.85
CA ARG A 370 23.19 8.66 -6.08
C ARG A 370 24.53 7.94 -6.14
N ILE A 371 24.81 7.32 -7.28
CA ILE A 371 25.98 6.45 -7.46
C ILE A 371 26.73 6.88 -8.71
N TYR A 372 28.02 7.09 -8.60
CA TYR A 372 28.89 7.32 -9.74
C TYR A 372 30.28 6.72 -9.47
N PRO A 373 30.96 6.18 -10.49
CA PRO A 373 30.48 5.83 -11.83
C PRO A 373 29.74 4.49 -11.85
N ILE A 374 28.85 4.27 -12.81
CA ILE A 374 28.48 2.91 -13.24
C ILE A 374 29.26 2.64 -14.55
N PRO A 375 30.30 1.80 -14.53
CA PRO A 375 31.20 1.65 -15.68
C PRO A 375 30.49 1.18 -16.95
N ALA A 376 30.94 1.66 -18.12
CA ALA A 376 30.45 1.19 -19.41
C ALA A 376 30.69 -0.32 -19.55
N LYS A 377 29.66 -1.09 -19.95
CA LYS A 377 29.73 -2.56 -20.04
C LYS A 377 30.23 -3.24 -18.76
N GLY A 378 30.04 -2.58 -17.61
CA GLY A 378 30.47 -3.07 -16.29
C GLY A 378 29.30 -3.12 -15.32
N SER A 379 29.62 -3.28 -14.04
CA SER A 379 28.61 -3.33 -12.98
C SER A 379 29.01 -2.48 -11.78
N ARG A 380 28.04 -2.22 -10.91
CA ARG A 380 28.25 -1.61 -9.60
C ARG A 380 27.45 -2.35 -8.54
N ARG A 381 28.11 -2.70 -7.44
CA ARG A 381 27.52 -3.39 -6.30
C ARG A 381 27.33 -2.43 -5.13
N VAL A 382 26.16 -2.48 -4.51
CA VAL A 382 25.73 -1.61 -3.41
C VAL A 382 25.22 -2.49 -2.27
N ILE A 383 25.57 -2.14 -1.03
CA ILE A 383 24.99 -2.75 0.16
C ILE A 383 24.32 -1.67 1.00
N LEU A 384 23.10 -1.95 1.44
CA LEU A 384 22.33 -1.12 2.37
C LEU A 384 21.86 -1.98 3.53
N ALA A 385 21.97 -1.48 4.76
CA ALA A 385 21.31 -2.11 5.90
C ALA A 385 20.47 -1.09 6.68
N TYR A 386 19.30 -1.52 7.11
CA TYR A 386 18.43 -0.74 7.98
C TYR A 386 17.76 -1.61 9.04
N THR A 387 17.37 -0.99 10.14
CA THR A 387 16.50 -1.58 11.17
C THR A 387 15.15 -0.93 11.19
N GLN A 388 14.12 -1.73 11.48
CA GLN A 388 12.75 -1.26 11.68
C GLN A 388 12.08 -2.00 12.84
N LYS A 389 11.03 -1.39 13.40
CA LYS A 389 10.15 -2.07 14.35
C LYS A 389 9.08 -2.83 13.58
N VAL A 390 8.89 -4.10 13.89
CA VAL A 390 7.83 -4.93 13.29
C VAL A 390 6.53 -4.74 14.08
N PRO A 391 5.50 -4.10 13.51
CA PRO A 391 4.25 -3.86 14.21
C PRO A 391 3.52 -5.17 14.52
N ARG A 392 2.71 -5.15 15.57
CA ARG A 392 1.80 -6.23 15.93
C ARG A 392 0.40 -5.86 15.48
N SER A 393 -0.26 -6.73 14.73
CA SER A 393 -1.68 -6.64 14.37
C SER A 393 -2.37 -7.97 14.67
N GLY A 394 -3.55 -7.94 15.30
CA GLY A 394 -4.35 -9.15 15.53
C GLY A 394 -3.64 -10.26 16.31
N GLY A 395 -2.73 -9.92 17.22
CA GLY A 395 -2.00 -10.90 18.02
C GLY A 395 -0.74 -11.48 17.36
N VAL A 396 -0.46 -11.14 16.10
CA VAL A 396 0.76 -11.55 15.38
C VAL A 396 1.59 -10.34 14.97
N ARG A 397 2.85 -10.54 14.63
CA ARG A 397 3.74 -9.56 14.02
C ARG A 397 3.81 -9.78 12.53
N LYS A 398 3.77 -8.69 11.79
CA LYS A 398 3.77 -8.69 10.32
C LYS A 398 4.98 -7.91 9.82
N TYR A 399 5.99 -8.62 9.33
CA TYR A 399 7.11 -8.01 8.62
C TYR A 399 6.81 -8.01 7.13
N THR A 400 6.95 -6.86 6.47
CA THR A 400 6.75 -6.73 5.03
C THR A 400 8.05 -6.29 4.38
N TYR A 401 8.57 -7.09 3.45
CA TYR A 401 9.64 -6.68 2.55
C TYR A 401 9.00 -6.18 1.24
N PRO A 402 9.17 -4.89 0.91
CA PRO A 402 8.47 -4.30 -0.23
C PRO A 402 9.00 -4.85 -1.54
N LEU A 403 8.10 -5.37 -2.38
CA LEU A 403 8.38 -5.82 -3.74
C LEU A 403 7.28 -5.31 -4.66
N SER A 404 7.66 -4.78 -5.84
CA SER A 404 6.67 -4.24 -6.77
C SER A 404 5.78 -5.34 -7.31
N TYR A 405 4.53 -5.01 -7.61
CA TYR A 405 3.78 -5.81 -8.56
C TYR A 405 4.10 -5.28 -9.96
N ASP A 406 4.79 -6.07 -10.77
CA ASP A 406 5.24 -5.61 -12.08
C ASP A 406 4.68 -6.49 -13.22
N PRO A 407 3.56 -6.08 -13.84
CA PRO A 407 3.01 -6.77 -14.99
C PRO A 407 3.87 -6.57 -16.25
N SER A 408 4.73 -5.54 -16.30
CA SER A 408 5.59 -5.25 -17.45
C SER A 408 6.88 -6.07 -17.46
N GLY A 409 7.30 -6.59 -16.30
CA GLY A 409 8.55 -7.32 -16.10
C GLY A 409 9.82 -6.45 -16.24
N SER A 410 9.71 -5.13 -16.10
CA SER A 410 10.82 -4.17 -16.07
C SER A 410 11.69 -4.27 -14.80
N THR A 411 11.14 -4.77 -13.71
CA THR A 411 11.79 -5.02 -12.41
C THR A 411 12.39 -6.42 -12.27
N ARG A 412 12.55 -7.13 -13.39
CA ARG A 412 13.12 -8.48 -13.41
C ARG A 412 14.53 -8.48 -12.81
N VAL A 413 14.78 -9.44 -11.92
CA VAL A 413 16.08 -9.72 -11.32
C VAL A 413 16.64 -11.02 -11.87
N GLU A 414 17.90 -11.05 -12.32
CA GLU A 414 18.49 -12.30 -12.83
C GLU A 414 18.67 -13.36 -11.72
N GLN A 415 19.11 -12.94 -10.54
CA GLN A 415 19.24 -13.78 -9.35
C GLN A 415 18.68 -13.05 -8.12
N PHE A 416 17.67 -13.67 -7.49
CA PHE A 416 17.07 -13.20 -6.24
C PHE A 416 17.30 -14.25 -5.16
N ASP A 417 17.89 -13.83 -4.04
CA ASP A 417 18.09 -14.66 -2.86
C ASP A 417 17.55 -13.92 -1.62
N MET A 418 16.76 -14.59 -0.79
CA MET A 418 16.32 -14.06 0.49
C MET A 418 16.54 -15.09 1.59
N ASP A 419 17.25 -14.69 2.64
CA ASP A 419 17.52 -15.49 3.82
C ASP A 419 17.01 -14.78 5.08
N VAL A 420 16.02 -15.39 5.72
CA VAL A 420 15.32 -14.84 6.88
C VAL A 420 15.59 -15.72 8.09
N GLN A 421 15.97 -15.11 9.21
CA GLN A 421 15.99 -15.77 10.51
C GLN A 421 15.09 -15.04 11.50
N VAL A 422 14.21 -15.79 12.17
CA VAL A 422 13.31 -15.27 13.21
C VAL A 422 13.59 -15.98 14.53
N ARG A 423 14.15 -15.24 15.50
CA ARG A 423 14.51 -15.72 16.83
C ARG A 423 13.42 -15.43 17.85
N GLY A 424 13.24 -16.35 18.79
CA GLY A 424 12.28 -16.20 19.90
C GLY A 424 10.80 -16.31 19.52
N HIS A 425 10.50 -16.70 18.27
CA HIS A 425 9.12 -16.91 17.84
C HIS A 425 8.45 -18.01 18.67
N ASP A 426 7.14 -17.90 18.83
CA ASP A 426 6.31 -18.97 19.38
C ASP A 426 6.32 -20.16 18.42
N LYS A 427 6.90 -21.28 18.88
CA LYS A 427 7.03 -22.53 18.09
C LYS A 427 5.67 -23.14 17.73
N SER A 428 4.61 -22.86 18.50
CA SER A 428 3.27 -23.35 18.22
C SER A 428 2.63 -22.62 17.03
N PHE A 429 2.90 -21.32 16.90
CA PHE A 429 2.46 -20.52 15.77
C PHE A 429 3.38 -20.72 14.54
N GLY A 430 4.68 -20.76 14.79
CA GLY A 430 5.75 -20.84 13.79
C GLY A 430 6.08 -19.48 13.15
N VAL A 431 6.63 -19.53 11.94
CA VAL A 431 6.79 -18.37 11.06
C VAL A 431 6.20 -18.73 9.71
N ARG A 432 5.33 -17.87 9.17
CA ARG A 432 4.58 -18.11 7.94
C ARG A 432 4.90 -17.03 6.93
N SER A 433 5.11 -17.41 5.68
CA SER A 433 5.19 -16.47 4.56
C SER A 433 3.85 -16.38 3.84
N ARG A 434 3.58 -15.25 3.18
CA ARG A 434 2.44 -15.07 2.26
C ARG A 434 2.91 -14.65 0.88
N GLY A 435 2.24 -15.17 -0.14
CA GLY A 435 2.46 -14.83 -1.56
C GLY A 435 3.71 -15.45 -2.20
N TYR A 436 4.61 -16.03 -1.40
CA TYR A 436 5.81 -16.71 -1.86
C TYR A 436 6.12 -17.92 -1.01
N GLU A 437 6.63 -18.96 -1.66
CA GLU A 437 7.10 -20.18 -1.01
C GLU A 437 8.55 -20.02 -0.54
N PHE A 438 8.82 -20.51 0.66
CA PHE A 438 10.15 -20.54 1.26
C PHE A 438 10.50 -21.97 1.64
N GLU A 439 11.75 -22.34 1.39
CA GLU A 439 12.34 -23.51 2.02
C GLU A 439 12.52 -23.21 3.51
N SER A 440 11.96 -24.08 4.35
CA SER A 440 11.98 -23.88 5.79
C SER A 440 13.07 -24.74 6.43
N GLY A 441 13.98 -24.10 7.15
CA GLY A 441 15.01 -24.74 7.96
C GLY A 441 14.81 -24.46 9.44
N ALA A 442 15.63 -25.09 10.27
CA ALA A 442 15.79 -24.74 11.69
C ALA A 442 17.25 -24.39 11.94
N ALA A 443 17.48 -23.27 12.62
CA ALA A 443 18.73 -22.98 13.31
C ALA A 443 18.44 -23.08 14.82
N GLU A 444 19.47 -23.34 15.63
CA GLU A 444 19.35 -23.72 17.06
C GLU A 444 18.22 -23.00 17.82
N ASP A 445 18.19 -21.66 17.76
CA ASP A 445 17.16 -20.79 18.38
C ASP A 445 16.39 -19.91 17.38
N ALA A 446 16.36 -20.28 16.10
CA ALA A 446 15.70 -19.49 15.06
C ALA A 446 14.96 -20.36 14.03
N LYS A 447 13.82 -19.87 13.54
CA LYS A 447 13.27 -20.38 12.29
C LYS A 447 14.04 -19.74 11.14
N GLN A 448 14.53 -20.55 10.21
CA GLN A 448 15.15 -20.07 8.98
C GLN A 448 14.20 -20.28 7.80
N LEU A 449 14.07 -19.26 6.96
CA LEU A 449 13.32 -19.32 5.71
C LEU A 449 14.23 -18.85 4.58
N THR A 450 14.39 -19.65 3.54
CA THR A 450 15.20 -19.29 2.36
C THR A 450 14.38 -19.34 1.09
N MET A 451 14.50 -18.32 0.25
CA MET A 451 13.95 -18.29 -1.10
C MET A 451 15.08 -18.02 -2.09
N ARG A 452 15.15 -18.80 -3.16
CA ARG A 452 16.09 -18.60 -4.26
C ARG A 452 15.35 -18.67 -5.58
N ALA A 453 15.55 -17.68 -6.42
CA ALA A 453 14.90 -17.61 -7.73
C ALA A 453 15.86 -17.07 -8.79
N ARG A 454 15.73 -17.59 -10.01
CA ARG A 454 16.42 -17.08 -11.20
C ARG A 454 15.40 -16.41 -12.11
N SER A 455 15.80 -15.34 -12.80
CA SER A 455 14.91 -14.53 -13.64
C SER A 455 13.62 -14.14 -12.89
N PHE A 456 13.78 -13.78 -11.62
CA PHE A 456 12.69 -13.48 -10.70
C PHE A 456 11.96 -12.22 -11.14
N VAL A 457 10.64 -12.32 -11.23
CA VAL A 457 9.76 -11.16 -11.43
C VAL A 457 8.88 -11.03 -10.19
N PRO A 458 9.03 -9.93 -9.43
CA PRO A 458 8.15 -9.61 -8.31
C PRO A 458 6.65 -9.64 -8.68
N SER A 459 5.84 -10.23 -7.81
CA SER A 459 4.38 -10.34 -7.91
C SER A 459 3.67 -9.60 -6.77
N GLY A 460 4.39 -8.69 -6.10
CA GLY A 460 3.97 -7.96 -4.90
C GLY A 460 4.81 -8.31 -3.68
N ASP A 461 4.57 -7.61 -2.56
CA ASP A 461 5.36 -7.73 -1.32
C ASP A 461 5.50 -9.17 -0.79
N ILE A 462 6.62 -9.42 -0.10
CA ILE A 462 6.80 -10.59 0.77
C ILE A 462 6.32 -10.21 2.17
N THR A 463 5.35 -10.95 2.71
CA THR A 463 4.92 -10.79 4.11
C THR A 463 5.32 -12.00 4.93
N LEU A 464 5.90 -11.77 6.11
CA LEU A 464 6.16 -12.76 7.13
C LEU A 464 5.30 -12.49 8.35
N GLU A 465 4.61 -13.53 8.83
CA GLU A 465 3.84 -13.51 10.06
C GLU A 465 4.47 -14.42 11.10
N TYR A 466 4.63 -13.92 12.32
CA TYR A 466 5.10 -14.68 13.47
C TYR A 466 4.48 -14.16 14.76
N ALA A 467 4.41 -14.98 15.80
CA ALA A 467 4.03 -14.57 17.14
C ALA A 467 5.22 -14.73 18.08
N MET A 468 5.21 -14.03 19.21
CA MET A 468 6.15 -14.24 20.30
C MET A 468 5.43 -14.92 21.48
N ALA A 469 6.12 -15.82 22.18
CA ALA A 469 5.56 -16.50 23.35
C ALA A 469 5.18 -15.55 24.52
N GLU A 470 5.65 -14.29 24.47
CA GLU A 470 5.41 -13.27 25.48
C GLU A 470 4.42 -12.18 25.03
N ASP A 471 3.78 -12.35 23.87
CA ASP A 471 2.85 -11.35 23.31
C ASP A 471 1.53 -11.23 24.11
N ASP A 472 1.26 -12.16 25.03
CA ASP A 472 0.15 -12.14 25.99
C ASP A 472 0.49 -11.39 27.30
N ARG A 473 1.77 -11.06 27.53
CA ARG A 473 2.21 -10.34 28.74
C ARG A 473 2.03 -8.84 28.56
N GLU A 474 1.48 -8.19 29.60
CA GLU A 474 1.38 -6.72 29.64
C GLU A 474 2.72 -6.04 29.83
N VAL A 475 3.68 -6.69 30.48
CA VAL A 475 5.02 -6.16 30.70
C VAL A 475 6.04 -7.22 30.32
N THR A 476 6.98 -6.84 29.47
CA THR A 476 8.15 -7.65 29.12
C THR A 476 9.40 -6.80 29.31
N ALA A 477 10.42 -7.36 29.95
CA ALA A 477 11.71 -6.69 30.12
C ALA A 477 12.84 -7.60 29.63
N TRP A 478 13.75 -7.04 28.86
CA TRP A 478 14.99 -7.67 28.41
C TRP A 478 16.16 -6.89 28.98
N ALA A 479 17.17 -7.59 29.50
CA ALA A 479 18.43 -7.00 29.88
C ALA A 479 19.52 -7.56 28.96
N TYR A 480 20.31 -6.67 28.37
CA TYR A 480 21.53 -7.04 27.68
C TYR A 480 22.72 -6.67 28.56
N GLN A 481 23.64 -7.62 28.66
CA GLN A 481 24.92 -7.41 29.30
C GLN A 481 26.00 -7.88 28.31
N PRO A 482 26.99 -7.03 27.99
CA PRO A 482 28.08 -7.45 27.13
C PRO A 482 28.85 -8.60 27.78
N ASP A 483 29.09 -9.67 27.03
CA ASP A 483 30.02 -10.71 27.45
C ASP A 483 31.41 -10.07 27.49
N GLY A 484 31.99 -9.90 28.68
CA GLY A 484 33.28 -9.21 28.91
C GLY A 484 34.53 -9.87 28.29
N LYS A 485 34.42 -10.48 27.11
CA LYS A 485 35.49 -11.18 26.38
C LYS A 485 36.05 -10.41 25.18
N SER A 486 35.62 -9.16 24.97
CA SER A 486 36.08 -8.30 23.88
C SER A 486 36.59 -6.97 24.42
N ALA A 487 37.57 -6.99 25.32
CA ALA A 487 38.32 -5.78 25.65
C ALA A 487 39.58 -5.74 24.77
N PRO A 488 39.73 -4.81 23.82
CA PRO A 488 41.04 -4.41 23.37
C PRO A 488 41.76 -3.76 24.55
N SER A 489 42.97 -4.20 24.82
CA SER A 489 43.89 -3.54 25.75
C SER A 489 44.02 -2.05 25.39
N SER A 490 44.07 -1.19 26.42
CA SER A 490 44.10 0.26 26.40
C SER A 490 44.78 0.93 25.19
N PRO A 491 44.25 2.08 24.71
CA PRO A 491 44.86 2.82 23.61
C PRO A 491 46.23 3.38 24.01
N ASP A 492 47.21 3.20 23.13
CA ASP A 492 48.51 3.85 23.18
C ASP A 492 48.32 5.38 23.04
N PRO A 493 48.71 6.20 24.03
CA PRO A 493 48.51 7.65 24.02
C PRO A 493 49.36 8.41 22.97
N THR A 494 50.06 7.71 22.07
CA THR A 494 50.93 8.31 21.03
C THR A 494 50.40 8.27 19.60
N ALA A 495 49.24 7.66 19.34
CA ALA A 495 48.67 7.60 17.98
C ALA A 495 47.92 8.90 17.60
N LYS A 496 48.31 9.50 16.48
CA LYS A 496 47.71 10.73 15.92
C LYS A 496 46.55 10.38 14.99
N ASP A 497 45.39 11.02 15.21
CA ASP A 497 44.30 11.29 14.27
C ASP A 497 43.99 10.23 13.20
N GLU A 498 43.60 9.02 13.61
CA GLU A 498 42.79 8.12 12.78
C GLU A 498 41.34 8.08 13.31
N PRO A 499 40.31 7.98 12.44
CA PRO A 499 38.94 7.89 12.87
C PRO A 499 38.75 6.60 13.68
N VAL A 500 38.44 6.75 14.96
CA VAL A 500 38.10 5.65 15.85
C VAL A 500 36.77 5.05 15.37
N GLU A 501 36.79 3.81 14.88
CA GLU A 501 35.59 2.98 14.82
C GLU A 501 35.00 2.92 16.22
N VAL A 502 33.85 3.54 16.43
CA VAL A 502 33.08 3.39 17.67
C VAL A 502 32.45 2.00 17.61
N PRO A 503 32.83 1.03 18.46
CA PRO A 503 32.10 -0.22 18.54
C PRO A 503 30.68 0.10 19.04
N ALA A 504 29.68 -0.46 18.39
CA ALA A 504 28.30 -0.36 18.87
C ALA A 504 28.17 -1.02 20.26
N GLY A 505 28.00 -0.19 21.29
CA GLY A 505 27.38 -0.52 22.57
C GLY A 505 28.14 -1.46 23.51
N GLU A 506 29.05 -0.93 24.32
CA GLU A 506 29.67 -1.63 25.47
C GLU A 506 28.87 -1.51 26.78
N ASP A 507 27.77 -0.75 26.80
CA ASP A 507 26.97 -0.52 27.99
C ASP A 507 25.88 -1.59 28.17
N ALA A 508 25.69 -2.05 29.40
CA ALA A 508 24.53 -2.85 29.76
C ALA A 508 23.25 -2.00 29.62
N TYR A 509 22.22 -2.55 28.97
CA TYR A 509 20.96 -1.84 28.77
C TYR A 509 19.77 -2.72 29.11
N VAL A 510 18.66 -2.07 29.47
CA VAL A 510 17.37 -2.72 29.71
C VAL A 510 16.35 -2.16 28.74
N ALA A 511 15.65 -3.04 28.04
CA ALA A 511 14.49 -2.69 27.23
C ALA A 511 13.22 -3.15 27.95
N ILE A 512 12.23 -2.27 28.09
CA ILE A 512 10.92 -2.58 28.70
C ILE A 512 9.84 -2.32 27.66
N ALA A 513 8.99 -3.32 27.41
CA ALA A 513 7.77 -3.19 26.63
C ALA A 513 6.56 -3.21 27.56
N LEU A 514 5.75 -2.15 27.52
CA LEU A 514 4.46 -2.04 28.22
C LEU A 514 3.32 -2.15 27.20
N ARG A 515 2.37 -3.05 27.46
CA ARG A 515 1.25 -3.40 26.58
C ARG A 515 -0.02 -3.61 27.43
N PRO A 516 -0.57 -2.54 28.01
CA PRO A 516 -1.77 -2.67 28.83
C PRO A 516 -2.94 -3.23 28.01
N ALA A 517 -3.69 -4.18 28.57
CA ALA A 517 -4.95 -4.63 28.00
C ALA A 517 -6.01 -3.53 28.19
N LEU A 518 -6.08 -2.60 27.26
CA LEU A 518 -7.08 -1.54 27.28
C LEU A 518 -8.47 -2.12 26.97
N PRO A 519 -9.53 -1.67 27.66
CA PRO A 519 -10.88 -2.08 27.34
C PRO A 519 -11.19 -1.68 25.89
N ARG A 520 -11.90 -2.56 25.18
CA ARG A 520 -12.32 -2.29 23.80
C ARG A 520 -13.13 -1.01 23.76
N TRP A 521 -12.69 -0.06 22.95
CA TRP A 521 -13.37 1.22 22.80
C TRP A 521 -14.77 1.01 22.23
N SER A 522 -15.81 1.38 23.00
CA SER A 522 -17.18 1.40 22.48
C SER A 522 -17.36 2.70 21.70
N GLU A 523 -17.17 2.63 20.39
CA GLU A 523 -17.44 3.77 19.52
C GLU A 523 -18.95 4.02 19.45
N GLY A 524 -19.43 5.03 20.19
CA GLY A 524 -20.86 5.28 20.41
C GLY A 524 -21.42 6.52 19.72
N LYS A 525 -20.59 7.47 19.29
CA LYS A 525 -21.07 8.70 18.63
C LYS A 525 -20.90 8.59 17.12
N PHE A 526 -21.96 8.95 16.39
CA PHE A 526 -21.85 9.17 14.95
C PHE A 526 -20.93 10.37 14.69
N ARG A 527 -20.31 10.40 13.51
CA ARG A 527 -19.34 11.43 13.18
C ARG A 527 -19.87 12.38 12.12
N ASP A 528 -19.33 13.58 12.17
CA ASP A 528 -19.46 14.64 11.19
C ASP A 528 -18.06 14.87 10.61
N GLN A 529 -17.84 14.40 9.39
CA GLN A 529 -16.53 14.34 8.74
C GLN A 529 -16.39 15.50 7.73
N VAL A 530 -15.49 16.44 7.99
CA VAL A 530 -15.23 17.54 7.05
C VAL A 530 -13.90 17.30 6.37
N ILE A 531 -13.97 16.98 5.08
CA ILE A 531 -12.79 16.72 4.24
C ILE A 531 -12.39 18.03 3.58
N VAL A 532 -11.22 18.53 3.94
CA VAL A 532 -10.62 19.72 3.36
C VAL A 532 -9.54 19.30 2.37
N VAL A 533 -9.77 19.58 1.10
CA VAL A 533 -8.80 19.36 0.02
C VAL A 533 -8.08 20.68 -0.24
N ASP A 534 -6.77 20.67 -0.09
CA ASP A 534 -5.92 21.82 -0.44
C ASP A 534 -5.98 22.05 -1.95
N ALA A 535 -6.44 23.24 -2.32
CA ALA A 535 -6.58 23.73 -3.69
C ALA A 535 -5.61 24.87 -3.98
N SER A 536 -4.53 25.00 -3.21
CA SER A 536 -3.49 25.99 -3.44
C SER A 536 -2.62 25.64 -4.66
N ARG A 537 -1.84 26.62 -5.13
CA ARG A 537 -1.00 26.48 -6.32
C ARG A 537 0.04 25.35 -6.24
N SER A 538 0.50 24.97 -5.04
CA SER A 538 1.47 23.86 -4.86
C SER A 538 0.86 22.49 -5.15
N MET A 539 -0.48 22.39 -5.21
CA MET A 539 -1.21 21.16 -5.47
C MET A 539 -1.47 20.90 -6.96
N VAL A 540 -1.17 21.86 -7.86
CA VAL A 540 -1.46 21.74 -9.30
C VAL A 540 -0.99 20.41 -9.91
N GLY A 541 -1.86 19.85 -10.77
CA GLY A 541 -1.58 18.63 -11.51
C GLY A 541 -1.87 17.38 -10.70
N GLU A 542 -0.84 16.55 -10.54
CA GLU A 542 -1.01 15.17 -10.10
C GLU A 542 -1.24 15.06 -8.59
N ARG A 543 -0.70 16.01 -7.79
CA ARG A 543 -1.00 16.13 -6.34
C ARG A 543 -2.48 16.38 -6.09
N PHE A 544 -3.09 17.35 -6.75
CA PHE A 544 -4.52 17.62 -6.61
C PHE A 544 -5.38 16.45 -7.11
N THR A 545 -4.97 15.82 -8.22
CA THR A 545 -5.61 14.58 -8.68
C THR A 545 -5.54 13.48 -7.61
N ARG A 546 -4.36 13.33 -6.99
CA ARG A 546 -4.03 12.63 -5.74
C ARG A 546 -5.10 12.82 -4.66
N ALA A 547 -5.16 14.06 -4.20
CA ALA A 547 -6.02 14.51 -3.12
C ALA A 547 -7.50 14.28 -3.41
N SER A 548 -7.94 14.57 -4.64
CA SER A 548 -9.32 14.39 -5.08
C SER A 548 -9.75 12.93 -5.11
N ARG A 549 -8.88 12.03 -5.58
CA ARG A 549 -9.13 10.58 -5.52
C ARG A 549 -9.20 10.08 -4.08
N LEU A 550 -8.34 10.59 -3.19
CA LEU A 550 -8.40 10.23 -1.78
C LEU A 550 -9.71 10.72 -1.14
N ALA A 551 -10.12 11.96 -1.39
CA ALA A 551 -11.38 12.50 -0.89
C ALA A 551 -12.60 11.69 -1.38
N GLU A 552 -12.63 11.33 -2.67
CA GLU A 552 -13.63 10.42 -3.23
C GLU A 552 -13.64 9.07 -2.49
N GLY A 553 -12.46 8.44 -2.32
CA GLY A 553 -12.31 7.17 -1.65
C GLY A 553 -12.78 7.19 -0.20
N VAL A 554 -12.44 8.24 0.55
CA VAL A 554 -12.92 8.43 1.93
C VAL A 554 -14.44 8.48 1.97
N VAL A 555 -15.09 9.26 1.11
CA VAL A 555 -16.57 9.35 1.07
C VAL A 555 -17.22 8.06 0.61
N ARG A 556 -16.58 7.30 -0.28
CA ARG A 556 -17.07 6.00 -0.74
C ARG A 556 -17.04 4.95 0.37
N GLU A 557 -15.97 4.94 1.16
CA GLU A 557 -15.72 3.91 2.19
C GLU A 557 -16.22 4.30 3.59
N MET A 558 -16.72 5.52 3.76
CA MET A 558 -17.26 6.01 5.03
C MET A 558 -18.48 5.22 5.51
N ASP A 559 -18.62 5.07 6.83
CA ASP A 559 -19.78 4.43 7.46
C ASP A 559 -21.04 5.24 7.15
N ARG A 560 -22.12 4.55 6.75
CA ARG A 560 -23.39 5.17 6.37
C ARG A 560 -24.08 5.92 7.51
N ARG A 561 -23.69 5.68 8.76
CA ARG A 561 -24.20 6.39 9.94
C ARG A 561 -23.53 7.75 10.14
N ASP A 562 -22.37 7.97 9.51
CA ASP A 562 -21.65 9.25 9.51
C ASP A 562 -22.23 10.18 8.44
N ARG A 563 -21.88 11.47 8.53
CA ARG A 563 -22.16 12.46 7.49
C ARG A 563 -20.88 13.16 7.09
N PHE A 564 -20.85 13.73 5.89
CA PHE A 564 -19.67 14.41 5.38
C PHE A 564 -19.95 15.77 4.75
N ALA A 565 -18.93 16.61 4.72
CA ALA A 565 -18.81 17.78 3.85
C ALA A 565 -17.43 17.78 3.19
N VAL A 566 -17.34 18.35 1.97
CA VAL A 566 -16.07 18.54 1.27
C VAL A 566 -15.86 20.02 0.99
N LEU A 567 -14.68 20.52 1.34
CA LEU A 567 -14.23 21.88 1.08
C LEU A 567 -12.97 21.82 0.18
N ALA A 568 -12.93 22.61 -0.89
CA ALA A 568 -11.70 22.91 -1.60
C ALA A 568 -11.16 24.25 -1.07
N CYS A 569 -9.98 24.26 -0.47
CA CYS A 569 -9.47 25.42 0.24
C CYS A 569 -8.10 25.88 -0.28
N ASP A 570 -7.99 27.15 -0.60
CA ASP A 570 -6.75 27.89 -0.79
C ASP A 570 -6.62 28.95 0.34
N THR A 571 -6.60 30.23 0.01
CA THR A 571 -6.90 31.35 0.92
C THR A 571 -8.38 31.47 1.29
N LYS A 572 -9.27 30.81 0.54
CA LYS A 572 -10.72 30.72 0.79
C LYS A 572 -11.15 29.27 0.65
N CYS A 573 -12.26 28.92 1.28
CA CYS A 573 -12.85 27.59 1.12
C CYS A 573 -14.12 27.67 0.27
N VAL A 574 -14.15 26.88 -0.80
CA VAL A 574 -15.34 26.62 -1.61
C VAL A 574 -15.95 25.30 -1.13
N PRO A 575 -17.17 25.32 -0.57
CA PRO A 575 -17.86 24.09 -0.19
C PRO A 575 -18.50 23.41 -1.40
N MET A 576 -18.50 22.07 -1.43
CA MET A 576 -19.31 21.29 -2.36
C MET A 576 -20.81 21.51 -2.09
N ASP A 577 -21.18 21.57 -0.81
CA ASP A 577 -22.54 21.78 -0.33
C ASP A 577 -22.50 22.61 0.97
N PRO A 578 -23.44 23.56 1.17
CA PRO A 578 -23.54 24.30 2.43
C PRO A 578 -23.92 23.43 3.63
N SER A 579 -24.37 22.19 3.41
CA SER A 579 -24.83 21.26 4.45
C SER A 579 -24.11 19.91 4.41
N MET A 580 -24.20 19.16 5.51
CA MET A 580 -23.67 17.79 5.60
C MET A 580 -24.52 16.82 4.78
N ARG A 581 -23.89 15.83 4.16
CA ARG A 581 -24.51 14.81 3.30
C ARG A 581 -24.22 13.39 3.75
N ASP A 582 -25.04 12.43 3.31
CA ASP A 582 -24.84 11.01 3.59
C ASP A 582 -23.79 10.40 2.61
N PRO A 583 -22.85 9.58 3.10
CA PRO A 583 -21.78 9.01 2.29
C PRO A 583 -22.23 7.86 1.38
N GLY A 584 -21.35 7.42 0.48
CA GLY A 584 -21.57 6.28 -0.40
C GLY A 584 -21.11 6.52 -1.84
N GLY A 585 -21.30 5.53 -2.71
CA GLY A 585 -20.77 5.54 -4.09
C GLY A 585 -21.27 6.71 -4.95
N ALA A 586 -22.57 7.04 -4.87
CA ALA A 586 -23.13 8.17 -5.62
C ALA A 586 -22.63 9.53 -5.10
N ALA A 587 -22.50 9.67 -3.79
CA ALA A 587 -21.94 10.86 -3.16
C ALA A 587 -20.45 11.03 -3.51
N ALA A 588 -19.69 9.94 -3.53
CA ALA A 588 -18.28 9.95 -3.94
C ALA A 588 -18.10 10.44 -5.40
N GLN A 589 -18.96 10.00 -6.33
CA GLN A 589 -18.94 10.52 -7.71
C GLN A 589 -19.24 12.03 -7.77
N GLN A 590 -20.12 12.54 -6.92
CA GLN A 590 -20.39 13.98 -6.82
C GLN A 590 -19.19 14.76 -6.27
N VAL A 591 -18.48 14.20 -5.29
CA VAL A 591 -17.21 14.76 -4.79
C VAL A 591 -16.18 14.84 -5.90
N ARG A 592 -16.02 13.76 -6.68
CA ARG A 592 -15.12 13.75 -7.83
C ARG A 592 -15.47 14.84 -8.84
N ALA A 593 -16.73 14.93 -9.24
CA ALA A 593 -17.20 15.93 -10.19
C ALA A 593 -17.03 17.38 -9.66
N PHE A 594 -17.24 17.60 -8.37
CA PHE A 594 -17.00 18.89 -7.73
C PHE A 594 -15.52 19.28 -7.80
N LEU A 595 -14.63 18.38 -7.39
CA LEU A 595 -13.18 18.66 -7.37
C LEU A 595 -12.59 18.75 -8.78
N ASP A 596 -13.12 18.03 -9.76
CA ASP A 596 -12.72 18.18 -11.17
C ASP A 596 -13.04 19.57 -11.73
N GLY A 597 -14.00 20.28 -11.14
CA GLY A 597 -14.32 21.67 -11.46
C GLY A 597 -13.47 22.72 -10.74
N ILE A 598 -12.56 22.29 -9.85
CA ILE A 598 -11.67 23.19 -9.11
C ILE A 598 -10.32 23.26 -9.83
N GLU A 599 -9.89 24.48 -10.15
CA GLU A 599 -8.53 24.75 -10.63
C GLU A 599 -7.67 25.20 -9.43
N PRO A 600 -6.65 24.43 -9.03
CA PRO A 600 -5.80 24.81 -7.91
C PRO A 600 -5.02 26.09 -8.21
N ASP A 601 -5.17 27.11 -7.36
CA ASP A 601 -4.46 28.38 -7.46
C ASP A 601 -4.42 29.08 -6.10
N GLY A 602 -3.68 30.18 -6.00
CA GLY A 602 -3.59 30.96 -4.77
C GLY A 602 -2.64 30.38 -3.71
N GLY A 603 -2.74 30.91 -2.50
CA GLY A 603 -1.94 30.52 -1.34
C GLY A 603 -2.66 29.49 -0.46
N SER A 604 -1.96 28.93 0.52
CA SER A 604 -2.49 27.95 1.48
C SER A 604 -2.56 28.59 2.87
N ASP A 605 -3.76 28.65 3.46
CA ASP A 605 -4.01 29.05 4.85
C ASP A 605 -4.62 27.89 5.64
N LEU A 606 -3.74 27.11 6.29
CA LEU A 606 -4.11 25.91 7.03
C LEU A 606 -5.07 26.20 8.19
N VAL A 607 -4.92 27.36 8.83
CA VAL A 607 -5.74 27.72 10.00
C VAL A 607 -7.14 28.14 9.55
N GLU A 608 -7.26 28.88 8.46
CA GLU A 608 -8.56 29.22 7.88
C GLU A 608 -9.29 27.98 7.36
N ALA A 609 -8.60 27.03 6.74
CA ALA A 609 -9.14 25.74 6.35
C ALA A 609 -9.81 25.01 7.53
N VAL A 610 -9.12 24.86 8.66
CA VAL A 610 -9.67 24.24 9.88
C VAL A 610 -10.83 25.08 10.45
N ARG A 611 -10.73 26.41 10.41
CA ARG A 611 -11.79 27.32 10.88
C ARG A 611 -13.07 27.19 10.06
N GLN A 612 -12.97 27.04 8.74
CA GLN A 612 -14.12 26.81 7.87
C GLN A 612 -14.72 25.43 8.11
N ALA A 613 -13.88 24.40 8.26
CA ALA A 613 -14.35 23.06 8.58
C ALA A 613 -15.13 23.01 9.90
N ARG A 614 -14.66 23.73 10.93
CA ARG A 614 -15.31 23.83 12.23
C ARG A 614 -16.75 24.37 12.18
N ARG A 615 -17.12 25.11 11.14
CA ARG A 615 -18.50 25.65 10.98
C ARG A 615 -19.55 24.57 10.74
N TYR A 616 -19.13 23.39 10.29
CA TYR A 616 -20.00 22.24 10.08
C TYR A 616 -20.22 21.39 11.33
N ALA A 617 -19.59 21.75 12.46
CA ALA A 617 -19.77 21.02 13.72
C ALA A 617 -21.25 20.96 14.14
N ASP A 618 -21.70 19.77 14.54
CA ASP A 618 -23.01 19.62 15.15
C ASP A 618 -23.09 20.38 16.48
N LYS A 619 -24.08 21.27 16.58
CA LYS A 619 -24.30 22.10 17.78
C LYS A 619 -24.91 21.31 18.93
N SER A 620 -25.47 20.12 18.67
CA SER A 620 -26.09 19.30 19.70
C SER A 620 -25.10 18.41 20.46
N GLU A 621 -23.84 18.35 20.03
CA GLU A 621 -22.77 17.48 20.56
C GLU A 621 -23.10 15.97 20.54
N ALA A 622 -24.18 15.59 19.84
CA ALA A 622 -24.56 14.21 19.60
C ALA A 622 -23.57 13.53 18.63
N ARG A 623 -22.89 14.33 17.80
CA ARG A 623 -21.93 13.86 16.81
C ARG A 623 -20.54 14.43 17.05
N GLU A 624 -19.53 13.60 16.85
CA GLU A 624 -18.12 14.02 16.95
C GLU A 624 -17.67 14.67 15.63
N LEU A 625 -17.13 15.89 15.70
CA LEU A 625 -16.49 16.52 14.54
C LEU A 625 -15.12 15.88 14.26
N ARG A 626 -14.89 15.48 13.02
CA ARG A 626 -13.57 15.10 12.52
C ARG A 626 -13.25 15.90 11.27
N VAL A 627 -12.10 16.57 11.27
CA VAL A 627 -11.58 17.31 10.14
C VAL A 627 -10.47 16.49 9.52
N VAL A 628 -10.56 16.22 8.21
CA VAL A 628 -9.52 15.53 7.45
C VAL A 628 -8.95 16.53 6.45
N TYR A 629 -7.76 17.03 6.69
CA TYR A 629 -7.03 17.87 5.75
C TYR A 629 -6.24 16.98 4.78
N ILE A 630 -6.28 17.28 3.48
CA ILE A 630 -5.56 16.56 2.43
C ILE A 630 -4.79 17.57 1.60
N GLY A 631 -3.46 17.60 1.71
CA GLY A 631 -2.62 18.56 1.01
C GLY A 631 -1.12 18.37 1.25
N ASP A 632 -0.29 19.17 0.59
CA ASP A 632 1.17 19.14 0.78
C ASP A 632 1.59 19.86 2.08
N GLY A 633 0.70 20.65 2.67
CA GLY A 633 0.90 21.30 3.96
C GLY A 633 1.87 22.47 3.91
N THR A 634 2.04 23.13 2.76
CA THR A 634 2.96 24.27 2.62
C THR A 634 2.23 25.61 2.86
N PRO A 635 2.11 26.11 4.11
CA PRO A 635 1.39 27.35 4.39
C PRO A 635 2.10 28.56 3.76
N SER A 636 1.35 29.41 3.09
CA SER A 636 1.86 30.66 2.48
C SER A 636 1.08 31.90 2.91
N VAL A 637 -0.09 31.72 3.54
CA VAL A 637 -0.94 32.78 4.06
C VAL A 637 -1.34 32.44 5.50
N GLY A 638 -1.54 33.47 6.32
CA GLY A 638 -1.83 33.28 7.75
C GLY A 638 -0.59 32.83 8.54
N PRO A 639 -0.77 32.05 9.62
CA PRO A 639 0.34 31.45 10.36
C PRO A 639 1.12 30.45 9.49
N VAL A 640 2.38 30.76 9.20
CA VAL A 640 3.26 29.90 8.36
C VAL A 640 4.31 29.11 9.16
N ARG A 641 4.48 29.40 10.45
CA ARG A 641 5.44 28.70 11.32
C ARG A 641 4.73 27.63 12.15
N PRO A 642 5.24 26.38 12.24
CA PRO A 642 4.57 25.29 12.94
C PRO A 642 4.10 25.63 14.37
N PRO A 643 4.90 26.28 15.25
CA PRO A 643 4.43 26.62 16.59
C PRO A 643 3.21 27.57 16.61
N HIS A 644 3.10 28.47 15.63
CA HIS A 644 1.97 29.38 15.51
C HIS A 644 0.75 28.69 14.91
N ILE A 645 0.95 27.77 13.94
CA ILE A 645 -0.11 26.93 13.38
C ILE A 645 -0.75 26.11 14.50
N MET A 646 0.05 25.35 15.25
CA MET A 646 -0.41 24.56 16.39
C MET A 646 -1.19 25.39 17.40
N GLN A 647 -0.68 26.59 17.73
CA GLN A 647 -1.34 27.49 18.67
C GLN A 647 -2.71 27.95 18.19
N GLU A 648 -2.83 28.41 16.93
CA GLU A 648 -4.10 28.91 16.39
C GLU A 648 -5.09 27.78 16.11
N VAL A 649 -4.62 26.63 15.59
CA VAL A 649 -5.45 25.42 15.42
C VAL A 649 -6.01 24.97 16.77
N SER A 650 -5.20 24.95 17.83
CA SER A 650 -5.66 24.60 19.18
C SER A 650 -6.72 25.57 19.73
N ARG A 651 -6.76 26.83 19.28
CA ARG A 651 -7.83 27.78 19.63
C ARG A 651 -9.09 27.55 18.82
N VAL A 652 -8.97 27.19 17.54
CA VAL A 652 -10.08 26.90 16.63
C VAL A 652 -10.74 25.56 16.97
N LEU A 653 -9.92 24.57 17.32
CA LEU A 653 -10.32 23.20 17.67
C LEU A 653 -9.80 22.82 19.07
N PRO A 654 -10.34 23.40 20.16
CA PRO A 654 -9.91 23.06 21.53
C PRO A 654 -10.05 21.56 21.85
N PRO A 655 -9.25 21.01 22.78
CA PRO A 655 -9.35 19.62 23.20
C PRO A 655 -10.79 19.21 23.55
N GLY A 656 -11.22 18.05 23.03
CA GLY A 656 -12.57 17.51 23.24
C GLY A 656 -13.65 18.05 22.29
N SER A 657 -13.33 19.04 21.45
CA SER A 657 -14.33 19.66 20.56
C SER A 657 -14.27 19.20 19.10
N GLY A 658 -13.33 18.31 18.78
CA GLY A 658 -13.18 17.65 17.49
C GLY A 658 -11.78 17.06 17.35
N ALA A 659 -11.58 16.25 16.30
CA ALA A 659 -10.28 15.74 15.92
C ALA A 659 -9.84 16.32 14.56
N LEU A 660 -8.53 16.50 14.36
CA LEU A 660 -7.93 16.89 13.09
C LEU A 660 -6.94 15.80 12.67
N THR A 661 -7.09 15.32 11.44
CA THR A 661 -6.14 14.41 10.79
C THR A 661 -5.62 15.10 9.54
N ALA A 662 -4.32 15.27 9.45
CA ALA A 662 -3.66 15.81 8.26
C ALA A 662 -3.06 14.68 7.43
N VAL A 663 -3.40 14.62 6.15
CA VAL A 663 -2.89 13.64 5.18
C VAL A 663 -1.98 14.36 4.21
N ALA A 664 -0.70 14.02 4.29
CA ALA A 664 0.34 14.54 3.41
C ALA A 664 0.14 14.05 1.97
N VAL A 665 0.16 14.97 1.01
CA VAL A 665 0.14 14.68 -0.43
C VAL A 665 1.47 15.08 -1.05
N GLY A 666 2.12 14.12 -1.71
CA GLY A 666 3.44 14.30 -2.31
C GLY A 666 4.58 13.91 -1.36
N ALA A 667 5.67 13.41 -1.94
CA ALA A 667 6.84 12.99 -1.18
C ALA A 667 7.53 14.16 -0.47
N ASP A 668 7.31 15.39 -0.93
CA ASP A 668 7.89 16.62 -0.45
C ASP A 668 6.95 17.46 0.44
N ALA A 669 5.86 16.88 0.93
CA ALA A 669 4.97 17.55 1.87
C ALA A 669 5.71 18.07 3.12
N ASP A 670 5.27 19.20 3.67
CA ASP A 670 5.81 19.78 4.90
C ASP A 670 5.25 19.06 6.13
N SER A 671 5.95 18.00 6.54
CA SER A 671 5.56 17.19 7.69
C SER A 671 5.60 17.96 9.01
N HIS A 672 6.39 19.04 9.12
CA HIS A 672 6.45 19.84 10.33
C HIS A 672 5.19 20.69 10.49
N ALA A 673 4.71 21.30 9.41
CA ALA A 673 3.45 22.05 9.41
C ALA A 673 2.24 21.12 9.59
N LEU A 674 2.22 19.95 8.95
CA LEU A 674 1.11 18.98 9.08
C LEU A 674 1.06 18.29 10.44
N SER A 675 2.22 18.12 11.10
CA SER A 675 2.30 17.53 12.45
C SER A 675 1.95 18.53 13.56
N ALA A 676 2.00 19.82 13.26
CA ALA A 676 1.70 20.91 14.19
C ALA A 676 0.21 21.25 14.17
#